data_AF-A0A9P8N9R6-F1
#
_entry.id   AF-A0A9P8N9R6-F1
#
_cell.length_a   1.000
_cell.length_b   1.000
_cell.length_c   1.000
_cell.angle_alpha   90.00
_cell.angle_beta   90.00
_cell.angle_gamma   90.00
#
_symmetry.space_group_name_H-M   'P 1'
#
loop_
_entity.id
_entity.type
_entity.pdbx_description
1 polymer ?
#
loop_
_entity_poly.entity_id
_entity_poly.type
_entity_poly.pdbx_seq_one_letter_code
_entity_poly.pdbx_strand_id
1 'polypeptide(L)'
;MTGRSSISQPPATDSTPLLSSHAASQRFSVFTNGQKRLIILAAALASSFSPFSANIYYPSLNSIAADLHVTSSQINLTITTYMICQGLAPSFMSSFADQAGRRPAYIVCFVIYIIGNIALALQHNYIALLALRAVQSCGSSGTVALASAVAADVITSAERGMYMGITSLGNILAPSLGPILGGFLSQYLGWQAIFWLLAFAAVTFFIPLVIFFPETCRTIVGDGSIPATGWNQSVWNRWHKQQTIATSNSDPEGTRDTCRDSHPRLQKTNIAIPNPLSTISLLFQLPTGPLVLANGIVFASYYSVTAGIPSQFKATYGLSDLGIGLSFIPAGLGSLLSATLNGLIVDWNYIRLRRKTGDIISKDQKQDHGAFPIERTRLQIGLPMTVAAALSVAWYGALIESKPPLNIALALVLLISFCITAAYNVMNVLIVDLYYTTPATAMAANNLVRCFLGAAATAVIHPMILKWGNRTTYLAVAGAMLSTVLIMNTLISLILFTAISSAQWALPQGTPTLQMRYPSTPWISPGDTIKQPDALPIPCIRTLNLNAARTYLLLFVDIDVVLESCSTTVLHWYQPYMTASATSHCDGNENGWLVNRTSTGAEYIAPQSPPYTRHRYVYLLYEQDPDYVFPDCFGHIFPPTREGRGGFDIKQFVEVAGLRPPVAGNFFYVDNDAATTTTTASGGLVPTTTWFISAPCRTAEPKSTGFSPMGGTYEVDQQQVVI
;
A
#
# COMPACT_ATOMS: atom_id res chain seq x y z
N MET A 1 50.94 24.06 -35.27
CA MET A 1 50.49 23.44 -36.53
C MET A 1 50.97 22.00 -36.55
N THR A 2 50.12 21.05 -36.16
CA THR A 2 50.35 19.59 -36.20
C THR A 2 48.96 18.96 -36.06
N GLY A 3 48.32 18.43 -37.11
CA GLY A 3 48.67 17.15 -37.72
C GLY A 3 47.97 16.02 -36.95
N ARG A 4 46.64 15.88 -37.12
CA ARG A 4 45.84 14.84 -36.45
C ARG A 4 45.80 13.60 -37.35
N SER A 5 46.70 12.65 -37.08
CA SER A 5 46.73 11.33 -37.70
C SER A 5 45.60 10.46 -37.15
N SER A 6 44.87 9.83 -38.07
CA SER A 6 43.85 8.81 -37.85
C SER A 6 44.42 7.59 -37.11
N ILE A 7 43.83 7.23 -35.98
CA ILE A 7 44.03 5.92 -35.33
C ILE A 7 42.84 5.06 -35.71
N SER A 8 43.11 4.04 -36.52
CA SER A 8 42.22 2.94 -36.88
C SER A 8 41.84 2.14 -35.63
N GLN A 9 40.54 1.96 -35.38
CA GLN A 9 40.04 1.00 -34.40
C GLN A 9 40.42 -0.43 -34.84
N PRO A 10 40.81 -1.31 -33.90
CA PRO A 10 41.01 -2.72 -34.20
C PRO A 10 39.67 -3.39 -34.54
N PRO A 11 39.66 -4.47 -35.34
CA PRO A 11 38.43 -5.17 -35.69
C PRO A 11 37.74 -5.67 -34.41
N ALA A 12 36.44 -5.41 -34.31
CA ALA A 12 35.60 -5.95 -33.26
C ALA A 12 35.68 -7.49 -33.31
N THR A 13 36.46 -8.09 -32.43
CA THR A 13 36.35 -9.50 -32.12
C THR A 13 35.02 -9.68 -31.40
N ASP A 14 34.06 -10.31 -32.09
CA ASP A 14 32.83 -10.86 -31.53
C ASP A 14 33.17 -11.97 -30.53
N SER A 15 33.61 -11.57 -29.35
CA SER A 15 33.47 -12.36 -28.13
C SER A 15 32.41 -11.66 -27.28
N THR A 16 31.15 -11.96 -27.58
CA THR A 16 29.99 -11.53 -26.81
C THR A 16 30.22 -11.88 -25.34
N PRO A 17 30.16 -10.93 -24.40
CA PRO A 17 30.25 -11.23 -22.97
C PRO A 17 28.98 -11.90 -22.42
N LEU A 18 28.07 -12.35 -23.28
CA LEU A 18 26.74 -12.83 -22.91
C LEU A 18 26.64 -14.36 -22.76
N LEU A 19 27.74 -15.09 -22.88
CA LEU A 19 27.84 -16.48 -22.42
C LEU A 19 28.60 -16.56 -21.08
N SER A 20 28.23 -15.73 -20.10
CA SER A 20 28.34 -16.18 -18.72
C SER A 20 27.13 -17.09 -18.45
N SER A 21 27.35 -18.40 -18.47
CA SER A 21 26.37 -19.45 -18.10
C SER A 21 26.00 -19.45 -16.60
N HIS A 22 25.90 -18.28 -15.98
CA HIS A 22 25.70 -18.09 -14.53
C HIS A 22 24.47 -17.23 -14.21
N ALA A 23 23.39 -17.31 -14.99
CA ALA A 23 22.05 -17.01 -14.47
C ALA A 23 21.59 -18.15 -13.54
N ALA A 24 22.39 -18.45 -12.52
CA ALA A 24 21.94 -19.19 -11.36
C ALA A 24 20.84 -18.35 -10.70
N SER A 25 19.75 -19.01 -10.30
CA SER A 25 18.66 -18.45 -9.49
C SER A 25 19.18 -17.45 -8.45
N GLN A 26 19.03 -16.14 -8.72
CA GLN A 26 19.46 -15.12 -7.78
C GLN A 26 18.61 -15.28 -6.50
N ARG A 27 19.27 -15.71 -5.42
CA ARG A 27 18.62 -15.87 -4.12
C ARG A 27 18.20 -14.50 -3.61
N PHE A 28 16.94 -14.35 -3.19
CA PHE A 28 16.39 -13.08 -2.67
C PHE A 28 17.18 -12.50 -1.48
N SER A 29 17.90 -13.34 -0.76
CA SER A 29 18.80 -12.95 0.31
C SER A 29 19.90 -13.99 0.51
N VAL A 30 21.12 -13.52 0.82
CA VAL A 30 22.30 -14.37 1.12
C VAL A 30 22.19 -15.03 2.51
N PHE A 31 21.34 -14.52 3.40
CA PHE A 31 21.19 -15.05 4.75
C PHE A 31 20.62 -16.48 4.74
N THR A 32 21.21 -17.36 5.55
CA THR A 32 20.67 -18.70 5.81
C THR A 32 19.32 -18.62 6.54
N ASN A 33 18.51 -19.68 6.46
CA ASN A 33 17.20 -19.71 7.12
C ASN A 33 17.29 -19.47 8.64
N GLY A 34 18.34 -19.95 9.30
CA GLY A 34 18.60 -19.67 10.72
C GLY A 34 18.90 -18.19 10.99
N GLN A 35 19.75 -17.58 10.17
CA GLN A 35 20.05 -16.14 10.27
C GLN A 35 18.82 -15.28 10.01
N LYS A 36 18.03 -15.60 8.98
CA LYS A 36 16.75 -14.92 8.71
C LYS A 36 15.84 -14.94 9.92
N ARG A 37 15.61 -16.12 10.51
CA ARG A 37 14.79 -16.28 11.71
C ARG A 37 15.31 -15.44 12.88
N LEU A 38 16.62 -15.43 13.11
CA LEU A 38 17.22 -14.65 14.19
C LEU A 38 17.08 -13.13 13.97
N ILE A 39 17.30 -12.65 12.74
CA ILE A 39 17.13 -11.24 12.36
C ILE A 39 15.68 -10.81 12.59
N ILE A 40 14.71 -11.61 12.12
CA ILE A 40 13.29 -11.30 12.32
C ILE A 40 12.89 -11.39 13.79
N LEU A 41 13.40 -12.37 14.54
CA LEU A 41 13.15 -12.47 15.97
C LEU A 41 13.69 -11.23 16.72
N ALA A 42 14.91 -10.80 16.40
CA ALA A 42 15.48 -9.57 16.97
C ALA A 42 14.62 -8.34 16.60
N ALA A 43 14.20 -8.22 15.34
CA ALA A 43 13.32 -7.14 14.90
C ALA A 43 11.95 -7.17 15.62
N ALA A 44 11.38 -8.35 15.84
CA ALA A 44 10.12 -8.55 16.57
C ALA A 44 10.25 -8.23 18.07
N LEU A 45 11.36 -8.63 18.70
CA LEU A 45 11.65 -8.25 20.08
C LEU A 45 11.85 -6.75 20.21
N ALA A 46 12.54 -6.12 19.25
CA ALA A 46 12.70 -4.67 19.22
C ALA A 46 11.36 -3.94 19.12
N SER A 47 10.49 -4.35 18.19
CA SER A 47 9.16 -3.73 18.01
C SER A 47 8.27 -3.89 19.24
N SER A 48 8.47 -4.93 20.05
CA SER A 48 7.69 -5.22 21.26
C SER A 48 7.89 -4.19 22.37
N PHE A 49 9.02 -3.46 22.41
CA PHE A 49 9.27 -2.44 23.43
C PHE A 49 8.25 -1.29 23.38
N SER A 50 7.81 -0.89 22.18
CA SER A 50 6.84 0.20 21.99
C SER A 50 5.47 -0.08 22.64
N PRO A 51 4.75 -1.16 22.30
CA PRO A 51 3.47 -1.46 22.93
C PRO A 51 3.65 -1.86 24.40
N PHE A 52 4.76 -2.51 24.78
CA PHE A 52 4.99 -2.90 26.17
C PHE A 52 5.15 -1.68 27.09
N SER A 53 5.90 -0.66 26.67
CA SER A 53 6.09 0.60 27.41
C SER A 53 4.83 1.45 27.53
N ALA A 54 3.94 1.34 26.54
CA ALA A 54 2.65 2.01 26.57
C ALA A 54 1.73 1.36 27.63
N ASN A 55 1.71 0.02 27.68
CA ASN A 55 0.75 -0.72 28.50
C ASN A 55 1.21 -0.95 29.96
N ILE A 56 2.51 -1.13 30.22
CA ILE A 56 3.06 -1.33 31.57
C ILE A 56 2.78 -0.17 32.53
N TYR A 57 2.43 0.99 31.98
CA TYR A 57 2.22 2.23 32.72
C TYR A 57 0.79 2.40 33.27
N TYR A 58 -0.21 1.67 32.75
CA TYR A 58 -1.62 1.83 33.16
C TYR A 58 -1.91 1.55 34.65
N PRO A 59 -1.39 0.48 35.26
CA PRO A 59 -1.73 0.14 36.65
C PRO A 59 -1.20 1.16 37.67
N SER A 60 -0.13 1.86 37.32
CA SER A 60 0.56 2.83 38.16
C SER A 60 0.01 4.25 38.05
N LEU A 61 -0.93 4.54 37.14
CA LEU A 61 -1.43 5.90 36.92
C LEU A 61 -1.95 6.56 38.21
N ASN A 62 -2.67 5.81 39.04
CA ASN A 62 -3.21 6.33 40.30
C ASN A 62 -2.09 6.63 41.31
N SER A 63 -1.09 5.75 41.41
CA SER A 63 0.06 5.92 42.32
C SER A 63 0.96 7.07 41.90
N ILE A 64 1.20 7.24 40.58
CA ILE A 64 1.95 8.38 40.04
C ILE A 64 1.18 9.69 40.29
N ALA A 65 -0.14 9.68 40.09
CA ALA A 65 -0.97 10.85 40.35
C ALA A 65 -0.88 11.29 41.82
N ALA A 66 -0.94 10.33 42.73
CA ALA A 66 -0.82 10.56 44.16
C ALA A 66 0.57 11.08 44.56
N ASP A 67 1.64 10.44 44.06
CA ASP A 67 3.03 10.77 44.38
C ASP A 67 3.45 12.15 43.86
N LEU A 68 2.97 12.53 42.66
CA LEU A 68 3.27 13.83 42.05
C LEU A 68 2.24 14.92 42.39
N HIS A 69 1.25 14.61 43.24
CA HIS A 69 0.18 15.53 43.65
C HIS A 69 -0.58 16.17 42.47
N VAL A 70 -0.96 15.36 41.49
CA VAL A 70 -1.69 15.79 40.29
C VAL A 70 -2.98 14.99 40.10
N THR A 71 -3.89 15.53 39.30
CA THR A 71 -5.16 14.86 38.98
C THR A 71 -4.98 13.69 38.02
N SER A 72 -5.91 12.73 38.01
CA SER A 72 -5.93 11.63 37.03
C SER A 72 -6.05 12.14 35.59
N SER A 73 -6.74 13.27 35.38
CA SER A 73 -6.80 13.94 34.08
C SER A 73 -5.41 14.38 33.61
N GLN A 74 -4.62 15.02 34.48
CA GLN A 74 -3.25 15.42 34.18
C GLN A 74 -2.36 14.20 33.88
N ILE A 75 -2.41 13.15 34.69
CA ILE A 75 -1.63 11.93 34.41
C ILE A 75 -2.03 11.27 33.09
N ASN A 76 -3.30 11.28 32.68
CA ASN A 76 -3.71 10.79 31.37
C ASN A 76 -3.06 11.56 30.20
N LEU A 77 -2.72 12.84 30.38
CA LEU A 77 -1.98 13.60 29.35
C LEU A 77 -0.60 13.03 29.08
N THR A 78 -0.01 12.27 30.01
CA THR A 78 1.26 11.57 29.79
C THR A 78 1.12 10.42 28.79
N ILE A 79 -0.06 9.78 28.72
CA ILE A 79 -0.40 8.78 27.71
C ILE A 79 -0.71 9.49 26.39
N THR A 80 -1.48 10.58 26.43
CA THR A 80 -1.77 11.41 25.24
C THR A 80 -0.49 11.86 24.54
N THR A 81 0.46 12.43 25.30
CA THR A 81 1.74 12.92 24.75
C THR A 81 2.58 11.77 24.19
N TYR A 82 2.59 10.62 24.88
CA TYR A 82 3.22 9.40 24.39
C TYR A 82 2.62 8.95 23.04
N MET A 83 1.29 8.97 22.89
CA MET A 83 0.60 8.57 21.65
C MET A 83 0.84 9.53 20.49
N ILE A 84 0.90 10.85 20.74
CA ILE A 84 1.22 11.84 19.70
C ILE A 84 2.61 11.54 19.11
N CYS A 85 3.61 11.37 19.96
CA CYS A 85 4.96 10.99 19.53
C CYS A 85 4.99 9.60 18.86
N GLN A 86 4.15 8.66 19.30
CA GLN A 86 4.04 7.33 18.71
C GLN A 86 3.46 7.36 17.28
N GLY A 87 2.57 8.31 17.00
CA GLY A 87 2.05 8.54 15.66
C GLY A 87 3.10 9.15 14.72
N LEU A 88 3.87 10.13 15.22
CA LEU A 88 4.81 10.91 14.41
C LEU A 88 6.16 10.19 14.19
N ALA A 89 6.74 9.62 15.23
CA ALA A 89 8.11 9.10 15.21
C ALA A 89 8.37 8.02 14.13
N PRO A 90 7.45 7.08 13.84
CA PRO A 90 7.65 6.10 12.77
C PRO A 90 7.88 6.74 11.40
N SER A 91 7.21 7.83 11.07
CA SER A 91 7.37 8.50 9.76
C SER A 91 8.77 9.08 9.59
N PHE A 92 9.32 9.68 10.65
CA PHE A 92 10.69 10.19 10.65
C PHE A 92 11.72 9.06 10.62
N MET A 93 11.52 8.05 11.48
CA MET A 93 12.47 6.96 11.63
C MET A 93 12.52 6.04 10.41
N SER A 94 11.39 5.81 9.73
CA SER A 94 11.33 4.98 8.52
C SER A 94 12.12 5.62 7.38
N SER A 95 11.94 6.91 7.15
CA SER A 95 12.68 7.64 6.12
C SER A 95 14.17 7.76 6.45
N PHE A 96 14.51 8.01 7.72
CA PHE A 96 15.90 7.94 8.17
C PHE A 96 16.49 6.56 7.88
N ALA A 97 15.76 5.48 8.15
CA ALA A 97 16.24 4.13 7.93
C ALA A 97 16.39 3.75 6.45
N ASP A 98 15.59 4.31 5.55
CA ASP A 98 15.72 4.09 4.10
C ASP A 98 16.99 4.74 3.53
N GLN A 99 17.45 5.83 4.16
CA GLN A 99 18.62 6.61 3.71
C GLN A 99 19.91 6.21 4.43
N ALA A 100 19.86 6.10 5.76
CA ALA A 100 21.01 5.81 6.62
C ALA A 100 21.27 4.30 6.80
N GLY A 101 20.23 3.48 6.70
CA GLY A 101 20.26 2.04 6.95
C GLY A 101 19.37 1.61 8.12
N ARG A 102 19.01 0.32 8.17
CA ARG A 102 18.15 -0.24 9.22
C ARG A 102 18.87 -0.29 10.56
N ARG A 103 20.17 -0.63 10.56
CA ARG A 103 20.94 -0.80 11.79
C ARG A 103 21.16 0.53 12.54
N PRO A 104 21.62 1.63 11.92
CA PRO A 104 21.72 2.93 12.60
C PRO A 104 20.38 3.41 13.15
N ALA A 105 19.28 3.18 12.42
CA ALA A 105 17.94 3.57 12.86
C ALA A 105 17.56 2.88 14.17
N TYR A 106 17.78 1.56 14.29
CA TYR A 106 17.60 0.86 15.57
C TYR A 106 18.49 1.43 16.67
N ILE A 107 19.76 1.73 16.36
CA ILE A 107 20.69 2.26 17.36
C ILE A 107 20.19 3.60 17.92
N VAL A 108 19.80 4.53 17.04
CA VAL A 108 19.26 5.83 17.44
C VAL A 108 18.00 5.66 18.27
N CYS A 109 17.06 4.81 17.84
CA CYS A 109 15.84 4.47 18.59
C CYS A 109 16.16 4.01 20.02
N PHE A 110 17.02 3.01 20.18
CA PHE A 110 17.33 2.44 21.49
C PHE A 110 18.14 3.39 22.38
N VAL A 111 19.06 4.20 21.83
CA VAL A 111 19.78 5.22 22.61
C VAL A 111 18.79 6.23 23.21
N ILE A 112 17.88 6.78 22.39
CA ILE A 112 16.84 7.71 22.86
C ILE A 112 15.95 7.04 23.90
N TYR A 113 15.55 5.80 23.65
CA TYR A 113 14.68 5.04 24.55
C TYR A 113 15.35 4.74 25.91
N ILE A 114 16.61 4.29 25.92
CA ILE A 114 17.35 3.98 27.16
C ILE A 114 17.55 5.25 27.98
N ILE A 115 18.02 6.34 27.36
CA ILE A 115 18.19 7.63 28.04
C ILE A 115 16.85 8.13 28.59
N GLY A 116 15.78 8.03 27.79
CA GLY A 116 14.44 8.42 28.21
C GLY A 116 13.93 7.63 29.41
N ASN A 117 14.15 6.31 29.46
CA ASN A 117 13.75 5.47 30.59
C ASN A 117 14.57 5.76 31.86
N ILE A 118 15.90 5.92 31.75
CA ILE A 118 16.73 6.29 32.90
C ILE A 118 16.30 7.66 33.44
N ALA A 119 16.08 8.63 32.56
CA ALA A 119 15.60 9.94 32.94
C ALA A 119 14.22 9.87 33.63
N LEU A 120 13.27 9.08 33.09
CA LEU A 120 11.94 8.86 33.68
C LEU A 120 12.02 8.21 35.06
N ALA A 121 12.91 7.23 35.25
CA ALA A 121 13.09 6.54 36.52
C ALA A 121 13.58 7.46 37.65
N LEU A 122 14.22 8.57 37.29
CA LEU A 122 14.76 9.57 38.22
C LEU A 122 13.83 10.77 38.43
N GLN A 123 12.66 10.82 37.77
CA GLN A 123 11.77 11.98 37.85
C GLN A 123 10.91 12.01 39.12
N HIS A 124 10.79 13.22 39.66
CA HIS A 124 9.88 13.57 40.76
C HIS A 124 9.03 14.81 40.40
N ASN A 125 8.96 15.16 39.11
CA ASN A 125 8.25 16.32 38.60
C ASN A 125 7.34 15.92 37.44
N TYR A 126 6.07 16.33 37.51
CA TYR A 126 5.05 16.01 36.51
C TYR A 126 5.38 16.54 35.10
N ILE A 127 5.86 17.78 34.97
CA ILE A 127 6.16 18.38 33.66
C ILE A 127 7.32 17.64 33.00
N ALA A 128 8.35 17.33 33.78
CA ALA A 128 9.49 16.55 33.29
C ALA A 128 9.06 15.12 32.89
N LEU A 129 8.19 14.47 33.69
CA LEU A 129 7.63 13.17 33.34
C LEU A 129 6.84 13.23 32.02
N LEU A 130 5.99 14.24 31.83
CA LEU A 130 5.23 14.46 30.60
C LEU A 130 6.16 14.56 29.38
N ALA A 131 7.19 15.41 29.45
CA ALA A 131 8.14 15.62 28.37
C ALA A 131 8.97 14.37 28.08
N LEU A 132 9.46 13.69 29.12
CA LEU A 132 10.28 12.48 28.96
C LEU A 132 9.46 11.28 28.47
N ARG A 133 8.15 11.22 28.74
CA ARG A 133 7.25 10.23 28.11
C ARG A 133 7.16 10.45 26.60
N ALA A 134 7.17 11.69 26.14
CA ALA A 134 7.26 12.03 24.72
C ALA A 134 8.57 11.48 24.11
N VAL A 135 9.70 11.74 24.78
CA VAL A 135 11.03 11.26 24.35
C VAL A 135 11.12 9.74 24.32
N GLN A 136 10.62 9.05 25.36
CA GLN A 136 10.56 7.59 25.42
C GLN A 136 9.74 7.02 24.26
N SER A 137 8.62 7.65 23.91
CA SER A 137 7.80 7.24 22.77
C SER A 137 8.54 7.41 21.44
N CYS A 138 9.25 8.53 21.23
CA CYS A 138 10.05 8.75 20.02
C CYS A 138 11.12 7.66 19.83
N GLY A 139 11.80 7.27 20.91
CA GLY A 139 12.82 6.21 20.86
C GLY A 139 12.25 4.83 20.57
N SER A 140 11.10 4.47 21.15
CA SER A 140 10.52 3.13 20.99
C SER A 140 9.67 2.97 19.73
N SER A 141 8.87 3.95 19.34
CA SER A 141 7.82 3.77 18.32
C SER A 141 8.34 3.47 16.92
N GLY A 142 9.51 4.03 16.57
CA GLY A 142 10.15 3.78 15.27
C GLY A 142 10.49 2.30 15.04
N THR A 143 10.79 1.55 16.11
CA THR A 143 11.19 0.13 16.03
C THR A 143 10.13 -0.77 15.41
N VAL A 144 8.84 -0.40 15.53
CA VAL A 144 7.72 -1.15 14.94
C VAL A 144 7.75 -1.07 13.42
N ALA A 145 7.98 0.14 12.87
CA ALA A 145 8.09 0.32 11.42
C ALA A 145 9.38 -0.31 10.87
N LEU A 146 10.48 -0.20 11.62
CA LEU A 146 11.74 -0.85 11.26
C LEU A 146 11.61 -2.37 11.18
N ALA A 147 10.83 -3.00 12.07
CA ALA A 147 10.65 -4.45 12.06
C ALA A 147 9.95 -4.95 10.79
N SER A 148 8.90 -4.24 10.36
CA SER A 148 8.22 -4.51 9.10
C SER A 148 9.13 -4.28 7.89
N ALA A 149 9.98 -3.24 7.93
CA ALA A 149 10.94 -2.95 6.87
C ALA A 149 12.03 -4.04 6.75
N VAL A 150 12.60 -4.47 7.88
CA VAL A 150 13.57 -5.59 7.92
C VAL A 150 12.95 -6.87 7.36
N ALA A 151 11.70 -7.18 7.74
CA ALA A 151 10.98 -8.31 7.18
C ALA A 151 10.81 -8.20 5.66
N ALA A 152 10.45 -7.02 5.14
CA ALA A 152 10.32 -6.79 3.70
C ALA A 152 11.67 -6.90 2.95
N ASP A 153 12.77 -6.49 3.57
CA ASP A 153 14.11 -6.50 2.99
C ASP A 153 14.72 -7.91 2.93
N VAL A 154 14.45 -8.76 3.93
CA VAL A 154 15.13 -10.07 4.13
C VAL A 154 14.26 -11.27 3.68
N ILE A 155 12.93 -11.15 3.74
CA ILE A 155 11.99 -12.25 3.51
C ILE A 155 11.27 -12.11 2.16
N THR A 156 11.18 -13.23 1.43
CA THR A 156 10.47 -13.33 0.16
C THR A 156 8.97 -13.09 0.34
N SER A 157 8.28 -12.63 -0.71
CA SER A 157 6.83 -12.37 -0.64
C SER A 157 6.00 -13.58 -0.19
N ALA A 158 6.39 -14.81 -0.59
CA ALA A 158 5.69 -16.04 -0.25
C ALA A 158 5.75 -16.40 1.25
N GLU A 159 6.87 -16.12 1.93
CA GLU A 159 7.03 -16.42 3.36
C GLU A 159 6.67 -15.24 4.27
N ARG A 160 6.50 -14.04 3.70
CA ARG A 160 6.34 -12.76 4.41
C ARG A 160 5.21 -12.79 5.44
N GLY A 161 4.07 -13.43 5.13
CA GLY A 161 2.91 -13.49 6.03
C GLY A 161 3.24 -14.11 7.41
N MET A 162 3.98 -15.23 7.42
CA MET A 162 4.38 -15.89 8.67
C MET A 162 5.29 -15.01 9.52
N TYR A 163 6.31 -14.40 8.89
CA TYR A 163 7.27 -13.55 9.60
C TYR A 163 6.64 -12.23 10.08
N MET A 164 5.71 -11.65 9.31
CA MET A 164 4.92 -10.50 9.74
C MET A 164 4.00 -10.82 10.93
N GLY A 165 3.50 -12.06 11.01
CA GLY A 165 2.80 -12.58 12.17
C GLY A 165 3.69 -12.59 13.43
N ILE A 166 4.92 -13.10 13.31
CA ILE A 166 5.91 -13.11 14.40
C ILE A 166 6.23 -11.68 14.87
N THR A 167 6.46 -10.74 13.95
CA THR A 167 6.73 -9.33 14.31
C THR A 167 5.56 -8.64 15.00
N SER A 168 4.34 -9.19 14.86
CA SER A 168 3.12 -8.65 15.48
C SER A 168 2.84 -9.22 16.87
N LEU A 169 3.49 -10.33 17.27
CA LEU A 169 3.26 -10.97 18.58
C LEU A 169 3.44 -10.01 19.76
N GLY A 170 4.41 -9.10 19.68
CA GLY A 170 4.64 -8.08 20.70
C GLY A 170 3.42 -7.20 20.96
N ASN A 171 2.75 -6.76 19.89
CA ASN A 171 1.54 -5.94 20.00
C ASN A 171 0.36 -6.72 20.61
N ILE A 172 0.32 -8.03 20.40
CA ILE A 172 -0.74 -8.90 20.90
C ILE A 172 -0.53 -9.22 22.39
N LEU A 173 0.71 -9.48 22.81
CA LEU A 173 1.03 -9.88 24.18
C LEU A 173 1.19 -8.71 25.15
N ALA A 174 1.58 -7.52 24.67
CA ALA A 174 1.85 -6.37 25.51
C ALA A 174 0.65 -5.89 26.36
N PRO A 175 -0.59 -5.83 25.86
CA PRO A 175 -1.76 -5.45 26.67
C PRO A 175 -2.06 -6.41 27.82
N SER A 176 -1.65 -7.68 27.73
CA SER A 176 -1.75 -8.64 28.84
C SER A 176 -0.58 -8.49 29.81
N LEU A 177 0.65 -8.60 29.29
CA LEU A 177 1.85 -8.77 30.13
C LEU A 177 2.32 -7.45 30.76
N GLY A 178 2.18 -6.35 30.03
CA GLY A 178 2.60 -5.02 30.49
C GLY A 178 1.91 -4.66 31.80
N PRO A 179 0.57 -4.57 31.87
CA PRO A 179 -0.13 -4.17 33.08
C PRO A 179 0.12 -5.10 34.28
N ILE A 180 0.28 -6.40 34.07
CA ILE A 180 0.58 -7.33 35.18
C ILE A 180 1.93 -6.98 35.81
N LEU A 181 2.97 -6.83 34.98
CA LEU A 181 4.31 -6.47 35.44
C LEU A 181 4.33 -5.05 36.04
N GLY A 182 3.63 -4.11 35.41
CA GLY A 182 3.52 -2.73 35.88
C GLY A 182 2.84 -2.62 37.25
N GLY A 183 1.75 -3.35 37.45
CA GLY A 183 1.03 -3.40 38.72
C GLY A 183 1.85 -4.05 39.83
N PHE A 184 2.56 -5.13 39.50
CA PHE A 184 3.49 -5.77 40.43
C PHE A 184 4.62 -4.84 40.86
N LEU A 185 5.32 -4.22 39.89
CA LEU A 185 6.43 -3.31 40.18
C LEU A 185 5.95 -2.07 40.96
N SER A 186 4.86 -1.44 40.53
CA SER A 186 4.32 -0.25 41.19
C SER A 186 3.95 -0.53 42.65
N GLN A 187 3.31 -1.67 42.92
CA GLN A 187 2.85 -2.01 44.26
C GLN A 187 3.99 -2.33 45.24
N TYR A 188 5.06 -3.01 44.79
CA TYR A 188 6.10 -3.51 45.69
C TYR A 188 7.42 -2.73 45.65
N LEU A 189 7.76 -2.13 44.51
CA LEU A 189 9.05 -1.45 44.28
C LEU A 189 8.88 0.04 43.93
N GLY A 190 7.65 0.53 43.85
CA GLY A 190 7.33 1.88 43.40
C GLY A 190 7.22 1.99 41.87
N TRP A 191 6.51 3.03 41.41
CA TRP A 191 6.22 3.21 39.99
C TRP A 191 7.48 3.52 39.16
N GLN A 192 8.53 4.07 39.78
CA GLN A 192 9.83 4.34 39.14
C GLN A 192 10.52 3.03 38.69
N ALA A 193 10.27 1.90 39.38
CA ALA A 193 10.84 0.60 39.04
C ALA A 193 10.41 0.11 37.65
N ILE A 194 9.26 0.57 37.14
CA ILE A 194 8.80 0.29 35.77
C ILE A 194 9.83 0.81 34.76
N PHE A 195 10.29 2.04 34.93
CA PHE A 195 11.24 2.66 34.02
C PHE A 195 12.64 2.06 34.15
N TRP A 196 13.05 1.67 35.36
CA TRP A 196 14.28 0.88 35.56
C TRP A 196 14.23 -0.48 34.87
N LEU A 197 13.12 -1.21 34.96
CA LEU A 197 12.96 -2.47 34.24
C LEU A 197 13.08 -2.27 32.73
N LEU A 198 12.38 -1.27 32.17
CA LEU A 198 12.42 -0.96 30.75
C LEU A 198 13.82 -0.56 30.28
N ALA A 199 14.54 0.24 31.06
CA ALA A 199 15.93 0.60 30.78
C ALA A 199 16.84 -0.63 30.78
N PHE A 200 16.76 -1.48 31.81
CA PHE A 200 17.57 -2.69 31.90
C PHE A 200 17.28 -3.68 30.77
N ALA A 201 16.00 -3.92 30.47
CA ALA A 201 15.58 -4.76 29.35
C ALA A 201 16.09 -4.22 28.01
N ALA A 202 16.01 -2.91 27.80
CA ALA A 202 16.50 -2.27 26.58
C ALA A 202 18.02 -2.34 26.45
N VAL A 203 18.79 -2.11 27.53
CA VAL A 203 20.26 -2.27 27.51
C VAL A 203 20.64 -3.71 27.20
N THR A 204 19.97 -4.67 27.84
CA THR A 204 20.20 -6.11 27.63
C THR A 204 19.94 -6.52 26.18
N PHE A 205 18.95 -5.93 25.53
CA PHE A 205 18.66 -6.16 24.11
C PHE A 205 19.58 -5.36 23.18
N PHE A 206 19.92 -4.12 23.54
CA PHE A 206 20.72 -3.20 22.73
C PHE A 206 22.15 -3.69 22.55
N ILE A 207 22.76 -4.30 23.57
CA ILE A 207 24.14 -4.81 23.49
C ILE A 207 24.28 -5.88 22.38
N PRO A 208 23.51 -7.00 22.37
CA PRO A 208 23.51 -7.95 21.27
C PRO A 208 23.16 -7.32 19.91
N LEU A 209 22.23 -6.37 19.88
CA LEU A 209 21.86 -5.68 18.64
C LEU A 209 23.06 -4.95 18.04
N VAL A 210 23.80 -4.17 18.83
CA VAL A 210 24.98 -3.43 18.36
C VAL A 210 26.08 -4.38 17.87
N ILE A 211 26.26 -5.51 18.56
CA ILE A 211 27.34 -6.48 18.28
C ILE A 211 27.03 -7.32 17.03
N PHE A 212 25.83 -7.91 16.96
CA PHE A 212 25.51 -8.97 16.00
C PHE A 212 24.55 -8.57 14.89
N PHE A 213 23.67 -7.58 15.09
CA PHE A 213 22.62 -7.27 14.12
C PHE A 213 23.24 -6.72 12.82
N PRO A 214 23.05 -7.39 11.67
CA PRO A 214 23.62 -6.96 10.40
C PRO A 214 22.82 -5.79 9.81
N GLU A 215 23.43 -5.06 8.88
CA GLU A 215 22.68 -4.15 8.01
C GLU A 215 21.85 -4.97 7.02
N THR A 216 20.59 -4.59 6.84
CA THR A 216 19.63 -5.30 5.96
C THR A 216 19.04 -4.39 4.89
N CYS A 217 19.30 -3.08 4.92
CA CYS A 217 18.76 -2.14 3.96
C CYS A 217 19.26 -2.44 2.53
N ARG A 218 18.34 -2.76 1.62
CA ARG A 218 18.69 -3.18 0.25
C ARG A 218 19.43 -2.12 -0.56
N THR A 219 19.17 -0.84 -0.30
CA THR A 219 19.87 0.28 -0.95
C THR A 219 21.35 0.37 -0.55
N ILE A 220 21.73 -0.27 0.56
CA ILE A 220 23.09 -0.22 1.12
C ILE A 220 23.84 -1.54 0.91
N VAL A 221 23.18 -2.68 1.16
CA VAL A 221 23.81 -4.01 1.13
C VAL A 221 23.29 -4.94 0.02
N GLY A 222 22.35 -4.48 -0.82
CA GLY A 222 21.70 -5.32 -1.82
C GLY A 222 20.90 -6.45 -1.18
N ASP A 223 21.15 -7.69 -1.59
CA ASP A 223 20.61 -8.93 -1.01
C ASP A 223 21.33 -9.40 0.28
N GLY A 224 22.28 -8.58 0.76
CA GLY A 224 23.20 -8.90 1.85
C GLY A 224 24.58 -9.35 1.40
N SER A 225 24.84 -9.46 0.09
CA SER A 225 26.16 -9.80 -0.47
C SER A 225 27.18 -8.68 -0.38
N ILE A 226 26.73 -7.42 -0.38
CA ILE A 226 27.62 -6.26 -0.36
C ILE A 226 27.97 -5.94 1.10
N PRO A 227 29.27 -5.93 1.48
CA PRO A 227 29.66 -5.65 2.85
C PRO A 227 29.33 -4.21 3.23
N ALA A 228 28.58 -4.04 4.32
CA ALA A 228 28.31 -2.72 4.90
C ALA A 228 29.63 -1.98 5.20
N THR A 229 29.62 -0.65 5.11
CA THR A 229 30.78 0.21 5.41
C THR A 229 30.47 1.26 6.48
N GLY A 230 31.51 1.75 7.17
CA GLY A 230 31.39 2.80 8.19
C GLY A 230 30.49 2.39 9.37
N TRP A 231 29.55 3.26 9.72
CA TRP A 231 28.63 3.07 10.84
C TRP A 231 27.59 1.94 10.64
N ASN A 232 27.44 1.41 9.41
CA ASN A 232 26.52 0.32 9.10
C ASN A 232 27.13 -1.06 9.39
N GLN A 233 28.43 -1.11 9.72
CA GLN A 233 29.09 -2.35 10.13
C GLN A 233 28.73 -2.72 11.56
N SER A 234 28.33 -3.98 11.76
CA SER A 234 28.25 -4.58 13.09
C SER A 234 29.66 -4.68 13.71
N VAL A 235 29.74 -4.66 15.04
CA VAL A 235 31.03 -4.80 15.75
C VAL A 235 31.67 -6.14 15.40
N TRP A 236 30.86 -7.19 15.29
CA TRP A 236 31.30 -8.52 14.87
C TRP A 236 31.93 -8.51 13.47
N ASN A 237 31.29 -7.88 12.48
CA ASN A 237 31.82 -7.81 11.11
C ASN A 237 33.12 -6.99 11.05
N ARG A 238 33.23 -5.94 11.87
CA ARG A 238 34.45 -5.13 11.96
C ARG A 238 35.62 -5.94 12.55
N TRP A 239 35.35 -6.73 13.59
CA TRP A 239 36.34 -7.60 14.23
C TRP A 239 36.79 -8.74 13.30
N HIS A 240 35.85 -9.43 12.64
CA HIS A 240 36.19 -10.48 11.66
C HIS A 240 37.02 -9.93 10.50
N LYS A 241 36.66 -8.75 9.95
CA LYS A 241 37.42 -8.10 8.87
C LYS A 241 38.86 -7.78 9.30
N GLN A 242 39.08 -7.35 10.54
CA GLN A 242 40.42 -7.09 11.07
C GLN A 242 41.25 -8.37 11.21
N GLN A 243 40.63 -9.47 11.66
CA GLN A 243 41.29 -10.76 11.73
C GLN A 243 41.69 -11.31 10.36
N THR A 244 40.80 -11.22 9.35
CA THR A 244 41.12 -11.69 7.99
C THR A 244 42.24 -10.88 7.35
N ILE A 245 42.30 -9.56 7.62
CA ILE A 245 43.41 -8.70 7.17
C ILE A 245 44.71 -9.05 7.91
N ALA A 246 44.64 -9.34 9.22
CA ALA A 246 45.80 -9.73 10.01
C ALA A 246 46.38 -11.10 9.58
N THR A 247 45.54 -12.06 9.19
CA THR A 247 45.96 -13.38 8.69
C THR A 247 46.38 -13.38 7.22
N SER A 248 45.99 -12.38 6.43
CA SER A 248 46.38 -12.24 5.02
C SER A 248 47.72 -11.53 4.82
N ASN A 249 48.25 -10.85 5.84
CA ASN A 249 49.55 -10.17 5.78
C ASN A 249 50.76 -11.11 5.98
N SER A 250 50.54 -12.43 6.07
CA SER A 250 51.59 -13.45 6.15
C SER A 250 51.96 -14.12 4.81
N ASP A 251 51.33 -13.75 3.70
CA ASP A 251 51.69 -14.23 2.34
C ASP A 251 52.23 -13.08 1.46
N PRO A 252 53.50 -13.10 0.98
CA PRO A 252 54.09 -12.01 0.20
C PRO A 252 53.76 -11.99 -1.30
N GLU A 253 52.89 -12.85 -1.83
CA GLU A 253 52.60 -12.92 -3.27
C GLU A 253 51.23 -12.32 -3.60
N GLY A 254 51.23 -11.00 -3.78
CA GLY A 254 50.05 -10.23 -4.16
C GLY A 254 49.59 -10.50 -5.59
N THR A 255 48.54 -11.31 -5.73
CA THR A 255 47.60 -11.14 -6.84
C THR A 255 46.56 -10.10 -6.39
N ARG A 256 46.63 -8.88 -6.93
CA ARG A 256 45.57 -7.89 -6.74
C ARG A 256 44.29 -8.44 -7.37
N ASP A 257 43.35 -8.91 -6.54
CA ASP A 257 42.01 -9.34 -6.99
C ASP A 257 41.26 -8.17 -7.64
N THR A 258 41.38 -8.07 -8.97
CA THR A 258 40.66 -7.12 -9.83
C THR A 258 39.15 -7.36 -9.87
N CYS A 259 38.65 -8.44 -9.25
CA CYS A 259 37.22 -8.75 -9.15
C CYS A 259 36.48 -8.03 -8.01
N ARG A 260 37.17 -7.31 -7.12
CA ARG A 260 36.51 -6.59 -6.02
C ARG A 260 35.89 -5.25 -6.47
N ASP A 261 36.32 -4.74 -7.62
CA ASP A 261 35.85 -3.47 -8.20
C ASP A 261 34.61 -3.62 -9.12
N SER A 262 34.10 -4.85 -9.30
CA SER A 262 32.98 -5.13 -10.22
C SER A 262 31.59 -4.94 -9.60
N HIS A 263 31.49 -4.68 -8.29
CA HIS A 263 30.19 -4.39 -7.68
C HIS A 263 29.84 -2.90 -7.88
N PRO A 264 28.68 -2.57 -8.48
CA PRO A 264 28.28 -1.19 -8.71
C PRO A 264 28.28 -0.44 -7.38
N ARG A 265 29.04 0.66 -7.30
CA ARG A 265 29.06 1.54 -6.12
C ARG A 265 27.66 2.11 -5.92
N LEU A 266 26.93 1.55 -4.95
CA LEU A 266 25.62 2.07 -4.55
C LEU A 266 25.79 3.54 -4.12
N GLN A 267 24.99 4.40 -4.74
CA GLN A 267 25.11 5.85 -4.70
C GLN A 267 24.92 6.36 -3.26
N LYS A 268 25.78 7.29 -2.80
CA LYS A 268 25.57 8.01 -1.53
C LYS A 268 24.25 8.77 -1.62
N THR A 269 23.23 8.32 -0.89
CA THR A 269 21.97 9.04 -0.71
C THR A 269 22.21 10.21 0.24
N ASN A 270 21.90 11.43 -0.20
CA ASN A 270 21.85 12.58 0.70
C ASN A 270 20.67 12.40 1.66
N ILE A 271 20.89 12.73 2.94
CA ILE A 271 19.84 12.60 3.94
C ILE A 271 18.81 13.70 3.72
N ALA A 272 17.66 13.35 3.16
CA ALA A 272 16.53 14.26 2.96
C ALA A 272 15.57 14.16 4.15
N ILE A 273 15.12 15.31 4.66
CA ILE A 273 14.11 15.34 5.72
C ILE A 273 12.81 14.74 5.14
N PRO A 274 12.23 13.70 5.76
CA PRO A 274 10.97 13.13 5.31
C PRO A 274 9.89 14.20 5.20
N ASN A 275 9.07 14.12 4.15
CA ASN A 275 7.89 14.95 4.00
C ASN A 275 6.63 14.20 4.47
N PRO A 276 6.20 14.33 5.75
CA PRO A 276 5.00 13.67 6.26
C PRO A 276 3.70 14.21 5.64
N LEU A 277 3.74 15.32 4.90
CA LEU A 277 2.56 15.93 4.29
C LEU A 277 1.97 15.08 3.16
N SER A 278 2.80 14.31 2.44
CA SER A 278 2.30 13.40 1.40
C SER A 278 1.42 12.29 1.98
N THR A 279 1.72 11.84 3.20
CA THR A 279 0.92 10.86 3.95
C THR A 279 -0.42 11.45 4.40
N ILE A 280 -0.43 12.73 4.78
CA ILE A 280 -1.66 13.46 5.15
C ILE A 280 -2.57 13.65 3.93
N SER A 281 -2.00 13.86 2.74
CA SER A 281 -2.78 13.99 1.51
C SER A 281 -3.65 12.77 1.21
N LEU A 282 -3.23 11.57 1.65
CA LEU A 282 -3.99 10.33 1.50
C LEU A 282 -5.32 10.34 2.27
N LEU A 283 -5.41 11.15 3.34
CA LEU A 283 -6.63 11.30 4.15
C LEU A 283 -7.74 12.06 3.43
N PHE A 284 -7.41 12.78 2.36
CA PHE A 284 -8.38 13.54 1.57
C PHE A 284 -8.81 12.80 0.29
N GLN A 285 -8.26 11.61 0.04
CA GLN A 285 -8.63 10.79 -1.11
C GLN A 285 -9.78 9.85 -0.74
N LEU A 286 -10.82 9.79 -1.58
CA LEU A 286 -11.85 8.75 -1.50
C LEU A 286 -11.36 7.49 -2.23
N PRO A 287 -11.60 6.28 -1.67
CA PRO A 287 -12.41 5.97 -0.48
C PRO A 287 -11.65 5.94 0.86
N THR A 288 -10.39 6.35 0.87
CA THR A 288 -9.37 5.94 1.87
C THR A 288 -9.36 6.76 3.13
N GLY A 289 -9.53 8.07 2.99
CA GLY A 289 -9.64 8.98 4.11
C GLY A 289 -10.68 8.52 5.14
N PRO A 290 -11.94 8.30 4.73
CA PRO A 290 -12.97 7.81 5.63
C PRO A 290 -12.66 6.44 6.25
N LEU A 291 -12.05 5.51 5.49
CA LEU A 291 -11.70 4.18 6.00
C LEU A 291 -10.63 4.26 7.10
N VAL A 292 -9.59 5.06 6.87
CA VAL A 292 -8.56 5.34 7.87
C VAL A 292 -9.14 6.04 9.09
N LEU A 293 -10.06 7.00 8.89
CA LEU A 293 -10.76 7.69 9.97
C LEU A 293 -11.60 6.72 10.81
N ALA A 294 -12.37 5.84 10.17
CA ALA A 294 -13.17 4.82 10.85
C ALA A 294 -12.30 3.88 11.69
N ASN A 295 -11.18 3.40 11.12
CA ASN A 295 -10.25 2.54 11.83
C ASN A 295 -9.62 3.27 13.04
N GLY A 296 -9.30 4.56 12.88
CA GLY A 296 -8.79 5.39 13.95
C GLY A 296 -9.80 5.65 15.07
N ILE A 297 -11.09 5.81 14.76
CA ILE A 297 -12.16 5.95 15.78
C ILE A 297 -12.32 4.65 16.58
N VAL A 298 -12.32 3.49 15.92
CA VAL A 298 -12.40 2.19 16.62
C VAL A 298 -11.20 1.99 17.54
N PHE A 299 -10.00 2.37 17.10
CA PHE A 299 -8.81 2.36 17.94
C PHE A 299 -8.91 3.35 19.11
N ALA A 300 -9.44 4.55 18.88
CA ALA A 300 -9.65 5.55 19.93
C ALA A 300 -10.61 5.05 21.02
N SER A 301 -11.65 4.31 20.64
CA SER A 301 -12.57 3.67 21.59
C SER A 301 -11.90 2.64 22.50
N TYR A 302 -10.90 1.89 21.99
CA TYR A 302 -10.09 1.00 22.83
C TYR A 302 -9.35 1.78 23.93
N TYR A 303 -8.74 2.91 23.55
CA TYR A 303 -7.99 3.77 24.47
C TYR A 303 -8.89 4.52 25.46
N SER A 304 -10.12 4.87 25.07
CA SER A 304 -11.14 5.40 25.98
C SER A 304 -11.46 4.42 27.12
N VAL A 305 -11.60 3.12 26.82
CA VAL A 305 -11.90 2.13 27.85
C VAL A 305 -10.65 1.85 28.70
N THR A 306 -9.51 1.54 28.06
CA THR A 306 -8.29 1.14 28.77
C THR A 306 -7.69 2.25 29.66
N ALA A 307 -7.75 3.52 29.23
CA ALA A 307 -7.34 4.64 30.08
C ALA A 307 -8.31 4.93 31.24
N GLY A 308 -9.57 4.51 31.13
CA GLY A 308 -10.57 4.64 32.19
C GLY A 308 -10.41 3.61 33.31
N ILE A 309 -10.01 2.37 32.96
CA ILE A 309 -9.94 1.22 33.88
C ILE A 309 -9.20 1.55 35.19
N PRO A 310 -7.97 2.11 35.21
CA PRO A 310 -7.25 2.33 36.46
C PRO A 310 -8.00 3.21 37.44
N SER A 311 -8.55 4.34 36.96
CA SER A 311 -9.29 5.28 37.81
C SER A 311 -10.63 4.70 38.28
N GLN A 312 -11.37 4.03 37.38
CA GLN A 312 -12.69 3.48 37.69
C GLN A 312 -12.61 2.28 38.61
N PHE A 313 -11.68 1.36 38.37
CA PHE A 313 -11.59 0.14 39.18
C PHE A 313 -11.01 0.44 40.56
N LYS A 314 -10.14 1.45 40.67
CA LYS A 314 -9.72 1.99 41.97
C LYS A 314 -10.90 2.59 42.73
N ALA A 315 -11.70 3.43 42.08
CA ALA A 315 -12.84 4.11 42.73
C ALA A 315 -14.00 3.16 43.08
N THR A 316 -14.30 2.18 42.22
CA THR A 316 -15.44 1.29 42.40
C THR A 316 -15.13 0.08 43.29
N TYR A 317 -13.94 -0.51 43.15
CA TYR A 317 -13.58 -1.78 43.80
C TYR A 317 -12.42 -1.65 44.80
N GLY A 318 -11.76 -0.49 44.88
CA GLY A 318 -10.63 -0.30 45.80
C GLY A 318 -9.38 -1.10 45.42
N LEU A 319 -9.23 -1.51 44.16
CA LEU A 319 -8.11 -2.37 43.74
C LEU A 319 -6.74 -1.73 44.03
N SER A 320 -5.76 -2.55 44.40
CA SER A 320 -4.35 -2.14 44.42
C SER A 320 -3.79 -2.06 42.99
N ASP A 321 -2.58 -1.54 42.82
CA ASP A 321 -1.94 -1.45 41.50
C ASP A 321 -1.79 -2.83 40.85
N LEU A 322 -1.43 -3.87 41.61
CA LEU A 322 -1.43 -5.24 41.10
C LEU A 322 -2.84 -5.70 40.70
N GLY A 323 -3.85 -5.40 41.51
CA GLY A 323 -5.24 -5.73 41.18
C GLY A 323 -5.72 -5.07 39.88
N ILE A 324 -5.35 -3.81 39.67
CA ILE A 324 -5.59 -3.10 38.40
C ILE A 324 -4.79 -3.78 37.29
N GLY A 325 -3.52 -4.11 37.49
CA GLY A 325 -2.70 -4.82 36.51
C GLY A 325 -3.31 -6.16 36.06
N LEU A 326 -3.83 -6.94 37.00
CA LEU A 326 -4.50 -8.21 36.73
C LEU A 326 -5.83 -8.02 35.97
N SER A 327 -6.50 -6.88 36.12
CA SER A 327 -7.75 -6.59 35.40
C SER A 327 -7.58 -6.39 33.89
N PHE A 328 -6.34 -6.28 33.38
CA PHE A 328 -6.05 -6.24 31.94
C PHE A 328 -5.85 -7.64 31.33
N ILE A 329 -5.74 -8.71 32.13
CA ILE A 329 -5.68 -10.10 31.61
C ILE A 329 -6.85 -10.40 30.65
N PRO A 330 -8.12 -10.10 31.01
CA PRO A 330 -9.25 -10.34 30.10
C PRO A 330 -9.17 -9.50 28.82
N ALA A 331 -8.64 -8.26 28.90
CA ALA A 331 -8.49 -7.40 27.73
C ALA A 331 -7.51 -7.99 26.70
N GLY A 332 -6.34 -8.42 27.18
CA GLY A 332 -5.36 -9.04 26.31
C GLY A 332 -5.75 -10.46 25.86
N LEU A 333 -6.44 -11.24 26.69
CA LEU A 333 -7.05 -12.52 26.27
C LEU A 333 -8.09 -12.32 25.16
N GLY A 334 -8.97 -11.31 25.29
CA GLY A 334 -9.93 -10.95 24.25
C GLY A 334 -9.23 -10.56 22.94
N SER A 335 -8.13 -9.82 23.03
CA SER A 335 -7.32 -9.42 21.86
C SER A 335 -6.63 -10.63 21.19
N LEU A 336 -6.11 -11.57 21.98
CA LEU A 336 -5.52 -12.83 21.51
C LEU A 336 -6.54 -13.72 20.81
N LEU A 337 -7.71 -13.95 21.44
CA LEU A 337 -8.80 -14.72 20.86
C LEU A 337 -9.32 -14.08 19.57
N SER A 338 -9.37 -12.75 19.53
CA SER A 338 -9.76 -12.01 18.34
C SER A 338 -8.76 -12.22 17.20
N ALA A 339 -7.45 -12.07 17.46
CA ALA A 339 -6.42 -12.26 16.44
C ALA A 339 -6.45 -13.66 15.80
N THR A 340 -6.76 -14.70 16.57
CA THR A 340 -6.84 -16.08 16.06
C THR A 340 -8.17 -16.39 15.37
N LEU A 341 -9.31 -16.17 16.05
CA LEU A 341 -10.63 -16.54 15.53
C LEU A 341 -11.04 -15.64 14.36
N ASN A 342 -10.83 -14.33 14.48
CA ASN A 342 -11.24 -13.39 13.44
C ASN A 342 -10.42 -13.57 12.16
N GLY A 343 -9.12 -13.88 12.26
CA GLY A 343 -8.30 -14.20 11.09
C GLY A 343 -8.87 -15.39 10.30
N LEU A 344 -9.25 -16.47 11.00
CA LEU A 344 -9.88 -17.64 10.38
C LEU A 344 -11.22 -17.31 9.72
N ILE A 345 -12.06 -16.51 10.38
CA ILE A 345 -13.39 -16.11 9.86
C ILE A 345 -13.24 -15.24 8.60
N VAL A 346 -12.29 -14.30 8.62
CA VAL A 346 -11.99 -13.39 7.51
C VAL A 346 -11.48 -14.14 6.29
N ASP A 347 -10.54 -15.06 6.47
CA ASP A 347 -10.00 -15.87 5.39
C ASP A 347 -11.06 -16.85 4.86
N TRP A 348 -11.83 -17.47 5.74
CA TRP A 348 -12.93 -18.35 5.35
C TRP A 348 -13.98 -17.61 4.51
N ASN A 349 -14.40 -16.41 4.91
CA ASN A 349 -15.40 -15.64 4.15
C ASN A 349 -14.84 -15.19 2.79
N TYR A 350 -13.56 -14.79 2.75
CA TYR A 350 -12.88 -14.45 1.51
C TYR A 350 -12.84 -15.63 0.53
N ILE A 351 -12.40 -16.81 0.99
CA ILE A 351 -12.36 -18.04 0.18
C ILE A 351 -13.77 -18.44 -0.27
N ARG A 352 -14.76 -18.34 0.63
CA ARG A 352 -16.16 -18.67 0.33
C ARG A 352 -16.73 -17.78 -0.77
N LEU A 353 -16.47 -16.47 -0.73
CA LEU A 353 -16.96 -15.54 -1.77
C LEU A 353 -16.20 -15.71 -3.08
N ARG A 354 -14.87 -15.86 -3.06
CA ARG A 354 -14.08 -16.12 -4.28
C ARG A 354 -14.55 -17.38 -5.01
N ARG A 355 -14.80 -18.48 -4.28
CA ARG A 355 -15.35 -19.73 -4.86
C ARG A 355 -16.72 -19.54 -5.49
N LYS A 356 -17.55 -18.65 -4.96
CA LYS A 356 -18.87 -18.33 -5.55
C LYS A 356 -18.75 -17.53 -6.85
N THR A 357 -17.69 -16.75 -7.02
CA THR A 357 -17.43 -15.95 -8.22
C THR A 357 -16.75 -16.77 -9.34
N GLY A 358 -16.29 -18.00 -9.05
CA GLY A 358 -15.70 -18.90 -10.06
C GLY A 358 -14.19 -18.73 -10.27
N ASP A 359 -13.54 -17.83 -9.54
CA ASP A 359 -12.10 -17.57 -9.67
C ASP A 359 -11.26 -18.66 -9.01
N ILE A 360 -10.23 -19.14 -9.73
CA ILE A 360 -9.30 -20.17 -9.25
C ILE A 360 -8.33 -19.51 -8.25
N ILE A 361 -8.33 -19.97 -7.00
CA ILE A 361 -7.44 -19.45 -5.95
C ILE A 361 -6.04 -20.03 -6.17
N SER A 362 -5.17 -19.32 -6.88
CA SER A 362 -3.75 -19.63 -6.93
C SER A 362 -3.02 -18.96 -5.75
N LYS A 363 -2.28 -19.75 -4.96
CA LYS A 363 -1.54 -19.26 -3.77
C LYS A 363 -0.36 -18.35 -4.11
N ASP A 364 0.09 -18.34 -5.36
CA ASP A 364 1.33 -17.69 -5.80
C ASP A 364 1.11 -16.48 -6.73
N GLN A 365 -0.14 -16.10 -6.97
CA GLN A 365 -0.48 -15.06 -7.96
C GLN A 365 -0.67 -13.68 -7.32
N LYS A 366 -0.15 -12.65 -7.99
CA LYS A 366 -0.45 -11.24 -7.71
C LYS A 366 -1.96 -11.06 -7.88
N GLN A 367 -2.68 -10.76 -6.80
CA GLN A 367 -4.14 -10.72 -6.83
C GLN A 367 -4.61 -9.45 -7.53
N ASP A 368 -4.95 -9.55 -8.81
CA ASP A 368 -5.67 -8.47 -9.49
C ASP A 368 -7.09 -8.37 -8.92
N HIS A 369 -7.41 -7.18 -8.39
CA HIS A 369 -8.64 -6.90 -7.64
C HIS A 369 -9.79 -6.37 -8.52
N GLY A 370 -9.62 -6.29 -9.85
CA GLY A 370 -10.50 -5.50 -10.72
C GLY A 370 -11.99 -5.87 -10.71
N ALA A 371 -12.35 -7.13 -10.45
CA ALA A 371 -13.75 -7.59 -10.47
C ALA A 371 -14.27 -8.16 -9.13
N PHE A 372 -13.40 -8.36 -8.13
CA PHE A 372 -13.80 -8.96 -6.86
C PHE A 372 -14.12 -7.88 -5.82
N PRO A 373 -15.36 -7.82 -5.26
CA PRO A 373 -15.75 -6.79 -4.30
C PRO A 373 -15.10 -7.05 -2.93
N ILE A 374 -13.84 -6.67 -2.79
CA ILE A 374 -13.02 -6.94 -1.61
C ILE A 374 -13.50 -6.14 -0.40
N GLU A 375 -13.96 -4.92 -0.61
CA GLU A 375 -14.53 -4.04 0.41
C GLU A 375 -15.74 -4.71 1.06
N ARG A 376 -16.68 -5.18 0.24
CA ARG A 376 -17.89 -5.86 0.73
C ARG A 376 -17.53 -7.15 1.46
N THR A 377 -16.55 -7.90 0.94
CA THR A 377 -16.10 -9.17 1.52
C THR A 377 -15.52 -8.99 2.92
N ARG A 378 -14.67 -7.99 3.13
CA ARG A 378 -14.08 -7.69 4.44
C ARG A 378 -15.11 -7.04 5.37
N LEU A 379 -15.89 -6.07 4.89
CA LEU A 379 -16.84 -5.31 5.72
C LEU A 379 -18.07 -6.11 6.16
N GLN A 380 -18.41 -7.21 5.48
CA GLN A 380 -19.39 -8.19 5.98
C GLN A 380 -19.05 -8.74 7.37
N ILE A 381 -17.76 -8.76 7.74
CA ILE A 381 -17.30 -9.16 9.08
C ILE A 381 -16.98 -7.92 9.91
N GLY A 382 -16.30 -6.93 9.32
CA GLY A 382 -15.85 -5.73 10.03
C GLY A 382 -16.99 -4.90 10.62
N LEU A 383 -18.09 -4.69 9.88
CA LEU A 383 -19.20 -3.84 10.34
C LEU A 383 -19.99 -4.48 11.50
N PRO A 384 -20.41 -5.77 11.44
CA PRO A 384 -21.02 -6.43 12.60
C PRO A 384 -20.14 -6.42 13.84
N MET A 385 -18.82 -6.63 13.68
CA MET A 385 -17.88 -6.55 14.80
C MET A 385 -17.79 -5.14 15.39
N THR A 386 -17.86 -4.10 14.55
CA THR A 386 -17.88 -2.69 14.99
C THR A 386 -19.15 -2.37 15.77
N VAL A 387 -20.31 -2.85 15.30
CA VAL A 387 -21.59 -2.70 16.02
C VAL A 387 -21.56 -3.44 17.36
N ALA A 388 -21.10 -4.69 17.37
CA ALA A 388 -20.95 -5.46 18.61
C ALA A 388 -19.99 -4.77 19.60
N ALA A 389 -18.90 -4.18 19.10
CA ALA A 389 -17.97 -3.39 19.89
C ALA A 389 -18.64 -2.14 20.48
N ALA A 390 -19.41 -1.39 19.70
CA ALA A 390 -20.14 -0.22 20.18
C ALA A 390 -21.18 -0.60 21.26
N LEU A 391 -21.93 -1.68 21.05
CA LEU A 391 -22.93 -2.17 22.01
C LEU A 391 -22.28 -2.63 23.31
N SER A 392 -21.15 -3.34 23.25
CA SER A 392 -20.42 -3.78 24.44
C SER A 392 -19.82 -2.61 25.23
N VAL A 393 -19.30 -1.57 24.56
CA VAL A 393 -18.84 -0.33 25.21
C VAL A 393 -20.00 0.41 25.89
N ALA A 394 -21.14 0.55 25.20
CA ALA A 394 -22.33 1.17 25.78
C ALA A 394 -22.85 0.38 27.00
N TRP A 395 -22.82 -0.95 26.91
CA TRP A 395 -23.19 -1.83 28.02
C TRP A 395 -22.25 -1.65 29.21
N TYR A 396 -20.94 -1.61 28.99
CA TYR A 396 -19.97 -1.33 30.05
C TYR A 396 -20.23 -0.01 30.74
N GLY A 397 -20.48 1.07 30.00
CA GLY A 397 -20.78 2.37 30.58
C GLY A 397 -22.05 2.40 31.43
N ALA A 398 -23.10 1.72 30.98
CA ALA A 398 -24.35 1.62 31.74
C ALA A 398 -24.19 0.73 32.99
N LEU A 399 -23.39 -0.33 32.90
CA LEU A 399 -23.22 -1.29 33.98
C LEU A 399 -22.26 -0.77 35.06
N ILE A 400 -21.15 -0.12 34.69
CA ILE A 400 -20.12 0.28 35.67
C ILE A 400 -20.65 1.26 36.73
N GLU A 401 -21.68 2.06 36.40
CA GLU A 401 -22.36 2.95 37.36
C GLU A 401 -23.10 2.18 38.46
N SER A 402 -23.63 0.99 38.15
CA SER A 402 -24.33 0.16 39.13
C SER A 402 -23.40 -0.66 40.03
N LYS A 403 -22.08 -0.46 39.93
CA LYS A 403 -21.03 -1.16 40.69
C LYS A 403 -21.20 -2.69 40.63
N PRO A 404 -21.16 -3.26 39.41
CA PRO A 404 -21.43 -4.67 39.21
C PRO A 404 -20.33 -5.51 39.88
N PRO A 405 -20.57 -6.79 40.22
CA PRO A 405 -19.52 -7.70 40.64
C PRO A 405 -18.31 -7.67 39.69
N LEU A 406 -17.09 -7.71 40.25
CA LEU A 406 -15.85 -7.52 39.49
C LEU A 406 -15.71 -8.50 38.31
N ASN A 407 -16.11 -9.76 38.50
CA ASN A 407 -16.11 -10.77 37.44
C ASN A 407 -16.97 -10.38 36.23
N ILE A 408 -18.11 -9.71 36.42
CA ILE A 408 -18.97 -9.23 35.33
C ILE A 408 -18.27 -8.07 34.60
N ALA A 409 -17.66 -7.13 35.33
CA ALA A 409 -16.87 -6.05 34.75
C ALA A 409 -15.71 -6.59 33.89
N LEU A 410 -14.98 -7.58 34.40
CA LEU A 410 -13.87 -8.24 33.69
C LEU A 410 -14.35 -8.99 32.44
N ALA A 411 -15.51 -9.67 32.50
CA ALA A 411 -16.11 -10.33 31.34
C ALA A 411 -16.48 -9.32 30.24
N LEU A 412 -16.99 -8.15 30.60
CA LEU A 412 -17.26 -7.06 29.64
C LEU A 412 -15.98 -6.49 29.04
N VAL A 413 -14.92 -6.31 29.82
CA VAL A 413 -13.61 -5.86 29.31
C VAL A 413 -13.04 -6.86 28.29
N LEU A 414 -13.21 -8.17 28.51
CA LEU A 414 -12.86 -9.21 27.54
C LEU A 414 -13.65 -9.06 26.25
N LEU A 415 -14.98 -8.95 26.36
CA LEU A 415 -15.88 -8.81 25.21
C LEU A 415 -15.55 -7.56 24.38
N ILE A 416 -15.37 -6.42 25.04
CA ILE A 416 -14.98 -5.15 24.42
C ILE A 416 -13.67 -5.32 23.66
N SER A 417 -12.66 -5.89 24.31
CA SER A 417 -11.34 -6.04 23.69
C SER A 417 -11.36 -7.01 22.51
N PHE A 418 -12.16 -8.07 22.59
CA PHE A 418 -12.38 -8.99 21.48
C PHE A 418 -13.02 -8.29 20.27
N CYS A 419 -14.15 -7.63 20.48
CA CYS A 419 -14.92 -6.98 19.40
C CYS A 419 -14.17 -5.80 18.77
N ILE A 420 -13.56 -4.93 19.60
CA ILE A 420 -12.78 -3.79 19.08
C ILE A 420 -11.57 -4.27 18.30
N THR A 421 -10.81 -5.25 18.82
CA THR A 421 -9.63 -5.80 18.12
C THR A 421 -10.04 -6.49 16.82
N ALA A 422 -11.20 -7.16 16.78
CA ALA A 422 -11.70 -7.81 15.58
C ALA A 422 -12.03 -6.77 14.49
N ALA A 423 -12.81 -5.74 14.86
CA ALA A 423 -13.16 -4.63 13.98
C ALA A 423 -11.92 -3.91 13.43
N TYR A 424 -10.98 -3.57 14.32
CA TYR A 424 -9.72 -2.93 13.97
C TYR A 424 -8.88 -3.78 13.00
N ASN A 425 -8.73 -5.08 13.27
CA ASN A 425 -7.94 -5.97 12.42
C ASN A 425 -8.52 -6.09 11.02
N VAL A 426 -9.85 -6.23 10.89
CA VAL A 426 -10.50 -6.32 9.57
C VAL A 426 -10.32 -5.04 8.76
N MET A 427 -10.52 -3.87 9.38
CA MET A 427 -10.31 -2.58 8.70
C MET A 427 -8.85 -2.37 8.32
N ASN A 428 -7.91 -2.75 9.18
CA ASN A 428 -6.49 -2.65 8.89
C ASN A 428 -6.08 -3.52 7.68
N VAL A 429 -6.61 -4.75 7.58
CA VAL A 429 -6.41 -5.62 6.41
C VAL A 429 -7.02 -4.99 5.16
N LEU A 430 -8.23 -4.44 5.24
CA LEU A 430 -8.87 -3.78 4.10
C LEU A 430 -8.07 -2.58 3.58
N ILE A 431 -7.45 -1.78 4.45
CA ILE A 431 -6.58 -0.67 4.03
C ILE A 431 -5.38 -1.19 3.23
N VAL A 432 -4.77 -2.30 3.65
CA VAL A 432 -3.65 -2.93 2.92
C VAL A 432 -4.11 -3.47 1.57
N ASP A 433 -5.26 -4.15 1.55
CA ASP A 433 -5.84 -4.73 0.34
C ASP A 433 -6.19 -3.64 -0.70
N LEU A 434 -6.73 -2.49 -0.26
CA LEU A 434 -7.08 -1.36 -1.14
C LEU A 434 -5.85 -0.61 -1.66
N TYR A 435 -4.77 -0.57 -0.89
CA TYR A 435 -3.53 0.14 -1.22
C TYR A 435 -2.37 -0.82 -1.47
N TYR A 436 -2.62 -1.90 -2.20
CA TYR A 436 -1.61 -2.94 -2.44
C TYR A 436 -0.36 -2.42 -3.20
N THR A 437 -0.49 -1.34 -3.98
CA THR A 437 0.62 -0.70 -4.70
C THR A 437 1.53 0.09 -3.76
N THR A 438 0.96 0.79 -2.78
CA THR A 438 1.68 1.58 -1.78
C THR A 438 1.21 1.30 -0.35
N PRO A 439 1.30 0.04 0.14
CA PRO A 439 0.68 -0.36 1.41
C PRO A 439 1.40 0.26 2.60
N ALA A 440 2.71 0.52 2.47
CA ALA A 440 3.51 1.18 3.50
C ALA A 440 3.01 2.62 3.78
N THR A 441 2.68 3.38 2.73
CA THR A 441 2.17 4.76 2.85
C THR A 441 0.79 4.79 3.51
N ALA A 442 -0.10 3.88 3.11
CA ALA A 442 -1.44 3.77 3.71
C ALA A 442 -1.37 3.33 5.18
N MET A 443 -0.45 2.42 5.53
CA MET A 443 -0.20 2.01 6.92
C MET A 443 0.40 3.14 7.77
N ALA A 444 1.26 3.97 7.19
CA ALA A 444 1.80 5.15 7.88
C ALA A 444 0.68 6.18 8.17
N ALA A 445 -0.20 6.45 7.20
CA ALA A 445 -1.36 7.32 7.39
C ALA A 445 -2.30 6.77 8.47
N ASN A 446 -2.59 5.47 8.41
CA ASN A 446 -3.41 4.79 9.40
C ASN A 446 -2.82 4.86 10.81
N ASN A 447 -1.49 4.68 10.94
CA ASN A 447 -0.80 4.81 12.21
C ASN A 447 -0.89 6.24 12.79
N LEU A 448 -0.72 7.25 11.94
CA LEU A 448 -0.80 8.65 12.36
C LEU A 448 -2.20 8.97 12.91
N VAL A 449 -3.25 8.64 12.14
CA VAL A 449 -4.64 8.93 12.50
C VAL A 449 -5.07 8.18 13.75
N ARG A 450 -4.80 6.88 13.85
CA ARG A 450 -5.18 6.08 15.03
C ARG A 450 -4.50 6.60 16.30
N CYS A 451 -3.22 6.97 16.24
CA CYS A 451 -2.49 7.47 17.40
C CYS A 451 -3.00 8.83 17.85
N PHE A 452 -3.33 9.73 16.90
CA PHE A 452 -3.85 11.06 17.23
C PHE A 452 -5.26 11.01 17.80
N LEU A 453 -6.15 10.21 17.20
CA LEU A 453 -7.50 10.02 17.73
C LEU A 453 -7.48 9.30 19.08
N GLY A 454 -6.61 8.32 19.27
CA GLY A 454 -6.39 7.68 20.57
C GLY A 454 -5.86 8.66 21.61
N ALA A 455 -4.90 9.52 21.25
CA ALA A 455 -4.39 10.57 22.13
C ALA A 455 -5.50 11.54 22.57
N ALA A 456 -6.35 11.97 21.62
CA ALA A 456 -7.49 12.82 21.88
C ALA A 456 -8.50 12.13 22.80
N ALA A 457 -8.86 10.87 22.52
CA ALA A 457 -9.75 10.06 23.34
C ALA A 457 -9.25 9.92 24.79
N THR A 458 -7.98 9.57 24.98
CA THR A 458 -7.38 9.46 26.32
C THR A 458 -7.34 10.79 27.07
N ALA A 459 -7.15 11.92 26.37
CA ALA A 459 -7.14 13.24 26.99
C ALA A 459 -8.54 13.65 27.50
N VAL A 460 -9.59 13.35 26.74
CA VAL A 460 -10.96 13.81 27.05
C VAL A 460 -11.75 12.85 27.93
N ILE A 461 -11.41 11.56 27.97
CA ILE A 461 -12.26 10.54 28.59
C ILE A 461 -12.50 10.80 30.09
N HIS A 462 -11.47 11.13 30.85
CA HIS A 462 -11.60 11.33 32.30
C HIS A 462 -12.36 12.64 32.62
N PRO A 463 -12.06 13.79 31.99
CA PRO A 463 -12.91 14.98 32.07
C PRO A 463 -14.38 14.72 31.71
N MET A 464 -14.64 13.92 30.67
CA MET A 464 -16.00 13.55 30.26
C MET A 464 -16.70 12.71 31.33
N ILE A 465 -16.03 11.72 31.91
CA ILE A 465 -16.57 10.91 33.01
C ILE A 465 -16.96 11.79 34.20
N LEU A 466 -16.10 12.73 34.60
CA LEU A 466 -16.37 13.64 35.72
C LEU A 466 -17.56 14.57 35.45
N LYS A 467 -17.73 15.03 34.21
CA LYS A 467 -18.78 16.00 33.84
C LYS A 467 -20.13 15.36 33.52
N TRP A 468 -20.13 14.22 32.84
CA TRP A 468 -21.32 13.60 32.25
C TRP A 468 -21.68 12.23 32.84
N GLY A 469 -20.84 11.68 33.72
CA GLY A 469 -20.97 10.32 34.23
C GLY A 469 -20.45 9.27 33.26
N ASN A 470 -20.34 8.03 33.73
CA ASN A 470 -19.80 6.93 32.92
C ASN A 470 -20.75 6.56 31.78
N ARG A 471 -22.05 6.48 32.05
CA ARG A 471 -23.07 6.05 31.09
C ARG A 471 -23.10 6.94 29.86
N THR A 472 -23.24 8.25 30.07
CA THR A 472 -23.28 9.22 28.97
C THR A 472 -21.98 9.24 28.19
N THR A 473 -20.85 9.14 28.89
CA THR A 473 -19.52 9.18 28.25
C THR A 473 -19.31 7.98 27.33
N TYR A 474 -19.55 6.76 27.80
CA TYR A 474 -19.37 5.57 26.96
C TYR A 474 -20.47 5.40 25.92
N LEU A 475 -21.67 5.95 26.15
CA LEU A 475 -22.70 6.05 25.11
C LEU A 475 -22.24 6.97 23.97
N ALA A 476 -21.57 8.08 24.28
CA ALA A 476 -20.97 8.96 23.27
C ALA A 476 -19.85 8.25 22.49
N VAL A 477 -18.99 7.49 23.18
CA VAL A 477 -17.95 6.66 22.53
C VAL A 477 -18.58 5.60 21.60
N ALA A 478 -19.63 4.91 22.07
CA ALA A 478 -20.37 3.95 21.24
C ALA A 478 -21.05 4.62 20.04
N GLY A 479 -21.62 5.82 20.22
CA GLY A 479 -22.21 6.61 19.13
C GLY A 479 -21.18 7.00 18.07
N ALA A 480 -19.96 7.38 18.49
CA ALA A 480 -18.85 7.64 17.58
C ALA A 480 -18.44 6.40 16.78
N MET A 481 -18.50 5.21 17.37
CA MET A 481 -18.26 3.95 16.65
C MET A 481 -19.39 3.60 15.68
N LEU A 482 -20.64 3.85 16.04
CA LEU A 482 -21.78 3.60 15.14
C LEU A 482 -21.80 4.55 13.95
N SER A 483 -21.31 5.78 14.10
CA SER A 483 -21.19 6.72 12.98
C SER A 483 -20.23 6.21 11.90
N THR A 484 -19.18 5.46 12.27
CA THR A 484 -18.26 4.87 11.28
C THR A 484 -18.96 3.82 10.43
N VAL A 485 -19.91 3.07 10.99
CA VAL A 485 -20.69 2.07 10.24
C VAL A 485 -21.55 2.74 9.17
N LEU A 486 -22.18 3.87 9.50
CA LEU A 486 -22.96 4.66 8.55
C LEU A 486 -22.08 5.18 7.41
N ILE A 487 -20.93 5.78 7.75
CA ILE A 487 -19.97 6.33 6.77
C ILE A 487 -19.44 5.21 5.85
N MET A 488 -19.09 4.05 6.39
CA MET A 488 -18.61 2.93 5.59
C MET A 488 -19.69 2.38 4.66
N ASN A 489 -20.93 2.25 5.14
CA ASN A 489 -22.02 1.72 4.32
C ASN A 489 -22.40 2.64 3.15
N THR A 490 -22.37 3.97 3.36
CA THR A 490 -22.59 4.95 2.30
C THR A 490 -21.46 4.94 1.28
N LEU A 491 -20.20 4.83 1.73
CA LEU A 491 -19.04 4.73 0.84
C LEU A 491 -19.06 3.47 -0.01
N ILE A 492 -19.35 2.31 0.57
CA ILE A 492 -19.49 1.06 -0.19
C ILE A 492 -20.58 1.22 -1.25
N SER A 493 -21.71 1.85 -0.90
CA SER A 493 -22.81 2.06 -1.86
C SER A 493 -22.37 2.98 -3.01
N LEU A 494 -21.59 4.02 -2.73
CA LEU A 494 -21.02 4.92 -3.73
C LEU A 494 -19.98 4.21 -4.62
N ILE A 495 -19.08 3.42 -4.03
CA ILE A 495 -18.05 2.65 -4.75
C ILE A 495 -18.71 1.58 -5.62
N LEU A 496 -19.70 0.85 -5.10
CA LEU A 496 -20.43 -0.14 -5.90
C LEU A 496 -21.24 0.53 -7.00
N PHE A 497 -21.87 1.68 -6.74
CA PHE A 497 -22.60 2.41 -7.78
C PHE A 497 -21.65 2.88 -8.90
N THR A 498 -20.49 3.41 -8.56
CA THR A 498 -19.45 3.83 -9.52
C THR A 498 -18.76 2.65 -10.22
N ALA A 499 -18.59 1.51 -9.54
CA ALA A 499 -18.06 0.28 -10.12
C ALA A 499 -19.06 -0.37 -11.09
N ILE A 500 -20.36 -0.37 -10.76
CA ILE A 500 -21.42 -0.87 -11.64
C ILE A 500 -21.56 0.04 -12.86
N SER A 501 -21.48 1.37 -12.69
CA SER A 501 -21.54 2.31 -13.81
C SER A 501 -20.29 2.28 -14.69
N SER A 502 -19.10 2.00 -14.14
CA SER A 502 -17.85 1.83 -14.91
C SER A 502 -17.69 0.43 -15.53
N ALA A 503 -18.31 -0.60 -14.95
CA ALA A 503 -18.41 -1.94 -15.54
C ALA A 503 -19.38 -1.99 -16.73
N GLN A 504 -20.22 -0.97 -16.91
CA GLN A 504 -21.07 -0.76 -18.08
C GLN A 504 -20.45 0.25 -19.05
N TRP A 505 -19.18 0.05 -19.40
CA TRP A 505 -18.67 0.58 -20.66
C TRP A 505 -19.55 0.00 -21.78
N ALA A 506 -20.16 0.87 -22.58
CA ALA A 506 -20.83 0.53 -23.83
C ALA A 506 -20.38 1.54 -24.89
N LEU A 507 -20.38 1.13 -26.16
CA LEU A 507 -20.19 2.07 -27.26
C LEU A 507 -21.25 3.20 -27.14
N PRO A 508 -20.96 4.41 -27.64
CA PRO A 508 -21.92 5.51 -27.63
C PRO A 508 -23.30 5.05 -28.16
N GLN A 509 -24.39 5.45 -27.49
CA GLN A 509 -25.73 4.98 -27.82
C GLN A 509 -26.06 5.19 -29.30
N GLY A 510 -26.46 4.12 -29.99
CA GLY A 510 -26.76 4.15 -31.43
C GLY A 510 -25.59 3.80 -32.35
N THR A 511 -24.37 3.55 -31.83
CA THR A 511 -23.23 3.09 -32.65
C THR A 511 -23.42 1.62 -33.06
N PRO A 512 -23.53 1.30 -34.35
CA PRO A 512 -23.59 -0.08 -34.84
C PRO A 512 -22.37 -0.91 -34.42
N THR A 513 -22.57 -2.19 -34.14
CA THR A 513 -21.47 -3.11 -33.80
C THR A 513 -20.61 -3.42 -35.02
N LEU A 514 -19.31 -3.18 -34.92
CA LEU A 514 -18.31 -3.54 -35.92
C LEU A 514 -18.04 -5.06 -35.85
N GLN A 515 -18.47 -5.79 -36.88
CA GLN A 515 -18.23 -7.23 -36.95
C GLN A 515 -16.77 -7.51 -37.29
N MET A 516 -16.05 -8.14 -36.36
CA MET A 516 -14.64 -8.51 -36.53
C MET A 516 -14.32 -9.88 -35.93
N ARG A 517 -13.24 -10.49 -36.41
CA ARG A 517 -12.64 -11.70 -35.81
C ARG A 517 -11.14 -11.75 -36.07
N TYR A 518 -10.40 -12.37 -35.18
CA TYR A 518 -9.03 -12.79 -35.46
C TYR A 518 -9.03 -14.16 -36.16
N PRO A 519 -7.97 -14.53 -36.88
CA PRO A 519 -7.88 -15.80 -37.61
C PRO A 519 -8.18 -17.05 -36.76
N SER A 520 -7.79 -17.05 -35.49
CA SER A 520 -8.01 -18.17 -34.56
C SER A 520 -9.29 -18.07 -33.74
N THR A 521 -10.10 -17.02 -33.89
CA THR A 521 -11.28 -16.77 -33.03
C THR A 521 -12.60 -16.82 -33.80
N PRO A 522 -13.72 -17.14 -33.12
CA PRO A 522 -15.04 -16.85 -33.66
C PRO A 522 -15.26 -15.34 -33.82
N TRP A 523 -16.39 -14.95 -34.41
CA TRP A 523 -16.82 -13.55 -34.46
C TRP A 523 -16.96 -12.97 -33.06
N ILE A 524 -16.33 -11.82 -32.84
CA ILE A 524 -16.25 -11.16 -31.54
C ILE A 524 -17.49 -10.31 -31.33
N SER A 525 -18.25 -10.65 -30.31
CA SER A 525 -19.35 -9.84 -29.80
C SER A 525 -18.82 -8.82 -28.78
N PRO A 526 -19.46 -7.64 -28.65
CA PRO A 526 -19.07 -6.65 -27.65
C PRO A 526 -19.03 -7.24 -26.25
N GLY A 527 -17.88 -7.13 -25.58
CA GLY A 527 -17.65 -7.66 -24.23
C GLY A 527 -17.09 -9.09 -24.16
N ASP A 528 -16.92 -9.77 -25.30
CA ASP A 528 -16.25 -11.06 -25.35
C ASP A 528 -14.80 -10.96 -24.86
N THR A 529 -14.24 -12.09 -24.41
CA THR A 529 -12.86 -12.19 -23.92
C THR A 529 -12.07 -13.15 -24.80
N ILE A 530 -10.90 -12.73 -25.26
CA ILE A 530 -9.99 -13.53 -26.08
C ILE A 530 -8.61 -13.61 -25.42
N LYS A 531 -7.82 -14.62 -25.77
CA LYS A 531 -6.47 -14.75 -25.23
C LYS A 531 -5.49 -13.90 -26.01
N GLN A 532 -4.47 -13.37 -25.34
CA GLN A 532 -3.45 -12.53 -25.98
C GLN A 532 -2.79 -13.16 -27.22
N PRO A 533 -2.42 -14.46 -27.23
CA PRO A 533 -1.83 -15.07 -28.43
C PRO A 533 -2.75 -15.05 -29.66
N ASP A 534 -4.07 -15.13 -29.44
CA ASP A 534 -5.06 -15.10 -30.51
C ASP A 534 -5.23 -13.70 -31.12
N ALA A 535 -4.81 -12.66 -30.40
CA ALA A 535 -4.87 -11.27 -30.82
C ALA A 535 -3.56 -10.74 -31.42
N LEU A 536 -2.55 -11.60 -31.62
CA LEU A 536 -1.30 -11.22 -32.30
C LEU A 536 -1.46 -10.80 -33.77
N PRO A 537 -2.26 -11.48 -34.61
CA PRO A 537 -2.46 -11.09 -36.01
C PRO A 537 -3.44 -9.92 -36.15
N ILE A 538 -3.45 -9.26 -37.31
CA ILE A 538 -4.44 -8.21 -37.63
C ILE A 538 -5.83 -8.86 -37.80
N PRO A 539 -6.91 -8.31 -37.21
CA PRO A 539 -8.25 -8.88 -37.34
C PRO A 539 -8.86 -8.61 -38.71
N CYS A 540 -9.77 -9.49 -39.09
CA CYS A 540 -10.63 -9.32 -40.26
C CYS A 540 -11.89 -8.56 -39.86
N ILE A 541 -12.16 -7.43 -40.53
CA ILE A 541 -13.31 -6.55 -40.27
C ILE A 541 -14.28 -6.58 -41.45
N ARG A 542 -15.53 -6.98 -41.19
CA ARG A 542 -16.57 -7.14 -42.20
C ARG A 542 -17.15 -5.79 -42.61
N THR A 543 -17.48 -5.62 -43.89
CA THR A 543 -18.06 -4.37 -44.42
C THR A 543 -19.59 -4.36 -44.45
N LEU A 544 -20.25 -5.21 -43.65
CA LEU A 544 -21.70 -5.28 -43.63
C LEU A 544 -22.27 -3.92 -43.20
N ASN A 545 -23.15 -3.34 -44.02
CA ASN A 545 -23.74 -1.99 -43.83
C ASN A 545 -22.77 -0.80 -44.02
N LEU A 546 -21.59 -1.00 -44.61
CA LEU A 546 -20.69 0.08 -45.02
C LEU A 546 -20.87 0.43 -46.50
N ASN A 547 -20.71 1.70 -46.85
CA ASN A 547 -20.81 2.18 -48.23
C ASN A 547 -19.47 2.00 -48.95
N ALA A 548 -19.47 1.22 -50.03
CA ALA A 548 -18.25 0.92 -50.80
C ALA A 548 -17.65 2.12 -51.54
N ALA A 549 -18.43 3.20 -51.75
CA ALA A 549 -17.95 4.43 -52.37
C ALA A 549 -17.24 5.38 -51.38
N ARG A 550 -17.21 5.07 -50.08
CA ARG A 550 -16.64 5.93 -49.04
C ARG A 550 -15.36 5.35 -48.46
N THR A 551 -14.54 6.25 -47.93
CA THR A 551 -13.30 5.96 -47.20
C THR A 551 -13.53 5.99 -45.70
N TYR A 552 -12.85 5.10 -45.00
CA TYR A 552 -12.97 4.94 -43.55
C TYR A 552 -11.62 5.07 -42.85
N LEU A 553 -11.67 5.50 -41.60
CA LEU A 553 -10.53 5.61 -40.69
C LEU A 553 -10.80 4.75 -39.46
N LEU A 554 -9.83 3.92 -39.08
CA LEU A 554 -9.94 3.01 -37.94
C LEU A 554 -8.98 3.42 -36.82
N LEU A 555 -9.50 3.46 -35.59
CA LEU A 555 -8.72 3.56 -34.36
C LEU A 555 -8.87 2.27 -33.55
N PHE A 556 -7.75 1.78 -33.03
CA PHE A 556 -7.70 0.67 -32.07
C PHE A 556 -6.94 1.13 -30.83
N VAL A 557 -7.57 1.06 -29.66
CA VAL A 557 -7.03 1.61 -28.41
C VAL A 557 -7.15 0.62 -27.24
N ASP A 558 -6.20 0.71 -26.31
CA ASP A 558 -6.23 0.09 -24.98
C ASP A 558 -6.54 1.18 -23.96
N ILE A 559 -7.65 1.03 -23.24
CA ILE A 559 -8.17 2.06 -22.32
C ILE A 559 -7.82 1.78 -20.85
N ASP A 560 -7.25 0.62 -20.55
CA ASP A 560 -6.99 0.17 -19.17
C ASP A 560 -5.50 0.27 -18.79
N VAL A 561 -4.71 1.07 -19.51
CA VAL A 561 -3.28 1.21 -19.25
C VAL A 561 -3.03 2.11 -18.05
N VAL A 562 -2.24 1.64 -17.08
CA VAL A 562 -1.79 2.45 -15.94
C VAL A 562 -0.29 2.74 -16.08
N LEU A 563 0.05 4.00 -16.30
CA LEU A 563 1.43 4.49 -16.39
C LEU A 563 1.69 5.43 -15.20
N GLU A 564 2.73 5.15 -14.41
CA GLU A 564 3.18 6.00 -13.29
C GLU A 564 2.05 6.47 -12.35
N SER A 565 1.13 5.58 -12.00
CA SER A 565 -0.03 5.84 -11.11
C SER A 565 -1.21 6.60 -11.73
N CYS A 566 -1.18 6.90 -13.03
CA CYS A 566 -2.29 7.51 -13.77
C CYS A 566 -2.86 6.53 -14.81
N SER A 567 -4.19 6.45 -14.88
CA SER A 567 -4.89 5.76 -15.97
C SER A 567 -4.69 6.55 -17.26
N THR A 568 -4.38 5.85 -18.35
CA THR A 568 -4.11 6.44 -19.66
C THR A 568 -4.54 5.52 -20.78
N THR A 569 -4.73 6.08 -21.97
CA THR A 569 -5.10 5.33 -23.17
C THR A 569 -3.88 5.17 -24.06
N VAL A 570 -3.69 3.96 -24.63
CA VAL A 570 -2.63 3.69 -25.60
C VAL A 570 -3.26 3.39 -26.96
N LEU A 571 -2.75 4.04 -28.00
CA LEU A 571 -3.14 3.76 -29.37
C LEU A 571 -2.40 2.54 -29.93
N HIS A 572 -3.12 1.49 -30.27
CA HIS A 572 -2.59 0.26 -30.83
C HIS A 572 -2.61 0.24 -32.36
N TRP A 573 -3.59 0.86 -33.01
CA TRP A 573 -3.64 0.94 -34.47
C TRP A 573 -4.35 2.22 -34.93
N TYR A 574 -3.74 2.91 -35.89
CA TYR A 574 -4.38 4.01 -36.63
C TYR A 574 -4.26 3.70 -38.11
N GLN A 575 -5.39 3.55 -38.79
CA GLN A 575 -5.40 3.23 -40.21
C GLN A 575 -6.36 4.15 -40.97
N PRO A 576 -5.85 5.09 -41.77
CA PRO A 576 -6.67 5.92 -42.66
C PRO A 576 -6.90 5.23 -44.01
N TYR A 577 -7.79 5.82 -44.82
CA TYR A 577 -8.05 5.49 -46.21
C TYR A 577 -8.42 4.01 -46.46
N MET A 578 -9.14 3.40 -45.52
CA MET A 578 -9.69 2.06 -45.69
C MET A 578 -10.90 2.09 -46.62
N THR A 579 -11.00 1.12 -47.52
CA THR A 579 -12.14 0.99 -48.44
C THR A 579 -12.77 -0.38 -48.30
N ALA A 580 -14.10 -0.47 -48.43
CA ALA A 580 -14.76 -1.76 -48.50
C ALA A 580 -14.47 -2.44 -49.84
N SER A 581 -13.88 -3.63 -49.81
CA SER A 581 -13.62 -4.45 -50.99
C SER A 581 -14.44 -5.73 -50.95
N ALA A 582 -15.17 -6.01 -52.03
CA ALA A 582 -15.90 -7.27 -52.19
C ALA A 582 -15.01 -8.45 -52.64
N THR A 583 -13.73 -8.20 -52.97
CA THR A 583 -12.83 -9.17 -53.66
C THR A 583 -11.68 -9.67 -52.81
N SER A 584 -11.37 -9.04 -51.68
CA SER A 584 -10.38 -9.54 -50.71
C SER A 584 -11.04 -10.56 -49.80
N HIS A 585 -10.40 -11.69 -49.49
CA HIS A 585 -10.98 -12.72 -48.62
C HIS A 585 -10.07 -13.05 -47.44
N CYS A 586 -10.64 -13.16 -46.24
CA CYS A 586 -9.93 -13.73 -45.10
C CYS A 586 -10.00 -15.28 -45.05
N ASP A 587 -11.14 -15.89 -45.40
CA ASP A 587 -11.36 -17.37 -45.34
C ASP A 587 -12.38 -17.89 -46.39
N GLY A 588 -12.43 -17.32 -47.60
CA GLY A 588 -13.18 -17.93 -48.72
C GLY A 588 -14.72 -17.82 -48.74
N ASN A 589 -15.35 -16.94 -47.94
CA ASN A 589 -16.80 -16.63 -48.04
C ASN A 589 -17.07 -15.23 -48.65
N GLU A 590 -18.17 -15.10 -49.41
CA GLU A 590 -18.59 -13.99 -50.29
C GLU A 590 -19.02 -12.67 -49.59
N ASN A 591 -18.39 -12.29 -48.49
CA ASN A 591 -18.69 -11.02 -47.82
C ASN A 591 -17.47 -10.11 -47.87
N GLY A 592 -17.62 -8.87 -48.36
CA GLY A 592 -16.50 -7.92 -48.47
C GLY A 592 -15.85 -7.51 -47.13
N TRP A 593 -14.64 -6.96 -47.21
CA TRP A 593 -13.77 -6.60 -46.08
C TRP A 593 -13.15 -5.22 -46.24
N LEU A 594 -12.81 -4.59 -45.12
CA LEU A 594 -12.05 -3.34 -45.16
C LEU A 594 -10.60 -3.64 -45.54
N VAL A 595 -10.18 -3.10 -46.68
CA VAL A 595 -8.82 -3.26 -47.19
C VAL A 595 -8.08 -1.94 -47.03
N ASN A 596 -6.85 -2.04 -46.54
CA ASN A 596 -5.92 -0.93 -46.54
C ASN A 596 -5.34 -0.72 -47.95
N ARG A 597 -5.50 0.48 -48.51
CA ARG A 597 -4.93 0.85 -49.82
C ARG A 597 -3.63 1.66 -49.74
N THR A 598 -3.22 2.13 -48.56
CA THR A 598 -2.09 3.06 -48.40
C THR A 598 -1.20 2.72 -47.20
N SER A 599 0.10 2.98 -47.29
CA SER A 599 1.07 2.71 -46.22
C SER A 599 1.20 3.83 -45.18
N THR A 600 0.33 4.85 -45.19
CA THR A 600 0.45 6.07 -44.36
C THR A 600 -0.20 5.96 -42.98
N GLY A 601 -0.46 4.75 -42.48
CA GLY A 601 -1.03 4.47 -41.15
C GLY A 601 0.03 4.22 -40.07
N ALA A 602 -0.39 4.23 -38.79
CA ALA A 602 0.47 3.81 -37.68
C ALA A 602 0.36 2.30 -37.59
N GLU A 603 1.48 1.59 -37.55
CA GLU A 603 1.46 0.12 -37.59
C GLU A 603 0.65 -0.51 -36.46
N TYR A 604 0.01 -1.64 -36.74
CA TYR A 604 -0.73 -2.44 -35.77
C TYR A 604 0.21 -2.98 -34.69
N ILE A 605 -0.04 -2.60 -33.45
CA ILE A 605 0.61 -3.17 -32.27
C ILE A 605 -0.39 -4.11 -31.62
N ALA A 606 -0.06 -5.40 -31.57
CA ALA A 606 -0.91 -6.40 -30.93
C ALA A 606 -1.18 -6.05 -29.44
N PRO A 607 -2.31 -6.50 -28.87
CA PRO A 607 -2.56 -6.44 -27.43
C PRO A 607 -1.38 -6.97 -26.61
N GLN A 608 -0.92 -6.14 -25.66
CA GLN A 608 0.24 -6.44 -24.81
C GLN A 608 -0.05 -6.14 -23.35
N SER A 609 -1.21 -6.54 -22.84
CA SER A 609 -1.51 -6.40 -21.41
C SER A 609 -0.40 -7.05 -20.56
N PRO A 610 -0.01 -6.46 -19.41
CA PRO A 610 0.94 -7.08 -18.50
C PRO A 610 0.53 -8.52 -18.11
N PRO A 611 1.49 -9.39 -17.77
CA PRO A 611 1.18 -10.75 -17.36
C PRO A 611 0.16 -10.79 -16.23
N TYR A 612 -0.85 -11.66 -16.38
CA TYR A 612 -1.96 -11.86 -15.44
C TYR A 612 -2.95 -10.69 -15.31
N THR A 613 -2.93 -9.75 -16.25
CA THR A 613 -3.90 -8.66 -16.30
C THR A 613 -4.89 -8.84 -17.45
N ARG A 614 -6.06 -8.23 -17.29
CA ARG A 614 -7.12 -8.17 -18.29
C ARG A 614 -7.34 -6.72 -18.70
N HIS A 615 -7.17 -6.42 -19.98
CA HIS A 615 -7.34 -5.06 -20.52
C HIS A 615 -8.50 -5.02 -21.51
N ARG A 616 -9.23 -3.90 -21.54
CA ARG A 616 -10.25 -3.57 -22.54
C ARG A 616 -9.62 -2.93 -23.75
N TYR A 617 -9.97 -3.47 -24.91
CA TYR A 617 -9.54 -2.99 -26.20
C TYR A 617 -10.74 -2.60 -27.05
N VAL A 618 -10.59 -1.50 -27.79
CA VAL A 618 -11.71 -0.84 -28.46
C VAL A 618 -11.33 -0.50 -29.90
N TYR A 619 -12.17 -0.93 -30.83
CA TYR A 619 -12.13 -0.50 -32.22
C TYR A 619 -13.22 0.55 -32.47
N LEU A 620 -12.82 1.67 -33.08
CA LEU A 620 -13.73 2.74 -33.52
C LEU A 620 -13.49 3.00 -35.00
N LEU A 621 -14.56 2.95 -35.79
CA LEU A 621 -14.55 3.19 -37.23
C LEU A 621 -15.24 4.51 -37.54
N TYR A 622 -14.54 5.40 -38.22
CA TYR A 622 -15.00 6.72 -38.63
C TYR A 622 -15.14 6.79 -40.15
N GLU A 623 -16.11 7.55 -40.62
CA GLU A 623 -16.15 7.98 -42.02
C GLU A 623 -15.08 9.06 -42.23
N GLN A 624 -14.28 8.92 -43.27
CA GLN A 624 -13.18 9.84 -43.56
C GLN A 624 -13.55 10.73 -44.75
N ASP A 625 -13.46 12.04 -44.56
CA ASP A 625 -13.68 13.05 -45.60
C ASP A 625 -12.56 12.99 -46.66
N PRO A 626 -12.86 13.14 -47.97
CA PRO A 626 -11.85 13.20 -49.03
C PRO A 626 -10.71 14.19 -48.79
N ASP A 627 -10.98 15.32 -48.13
CA ASP A 627 -9.99 16.38 -47.84
C ASP A 627 -9.30 16.20 -46.47
N TYR A 628 -9.39 15.00 -45.87
CA TYR A 628 -8.79 14.71 -44.58
C TYR A 628 -7.27 14.94 -44.57
N VAL A 629 -6.81 15.76 -43.62
CA VAL A 629 -5.39 15.98 -43.31
C VAL A 629 -5.15 15.54 -41.88
N PHE A 630 -4.11 14.73 -41.68
CA PHE A 630 -3.71 14.28 -40.35
C PHE A 630 -3.23 15.48 -39.50
N PRO A 631 -3.70 15.66 -38.25
CA PRO A 631 -3.24 16.76 -37.40
C PRO A 631 -1.77 16.64 -36.98
N ASP A 632 -0.94 17.63 -37.32
CA ASP A 632 0.51 17.62 -37.02
C ASP A 632 0.84 17.42 -35.52
N CYS A 633 -0.01 17.90 -34.62
CA CYS A 633 0.19 17.76 -33.17
C CYS A 633 0.10 16.29 -32.67
N PHE A 634 -0.52 15.40 -33.45
CA PHE A 634 -0.54 13.97 -33.19
C PHE A 634 0.57 13.21 -33.94
N GLY A 635 1.53 13.91 -34.56
CA GLY A 635 2.64 13.29 -35.31
C GLY A 635 3.46 12.30 -34.49
N HIS A 636 3.41 12.38 -33.17
CA HIS A 636 4.02 11.45 -32.22
C HIS A 636 3.45 10.02 -32.29
N ILE A 637 2.42 9.73 -33.10
CA ILE A 637 1.88 8.36 -33.28
C ILE A 637 2.52 7.59 -34.45
N PHE A 638 3.39 8.22 -35.26
CA PHE A 638 4.10 7.58 -36.37
C PHE A 638 5.61 7.81 -36.32
N PRO A 639 6.45 6.78 -36.49
CA PRO A 639 6.40 5.46 -35.87
C PRO A 639 6.94 5.55 -34.42
N PRO A 640 6.17 5.10 -33.43
CA PRO A 640 6.67 4.94 -32.07
C PRO A 640 6.22 3.62 -31.47
N THR A 641 6.99 3.19 -30.46
CA THR A 641 6.69 2.02 -29.61
C THR A 641 5.39 2.24 -28.86
N ARG A 642 4.86 1.19 -28.23
CA ARG A 642 3.66 1.27 -27.39
C ARG A 642 3.76 2.39 -26.36
N GLU A 643 4.94 2.59 -25.77
CA GLU A 643 5.20 3.65 -24.79
C GLU A 643 5.07 5.05 -25.40
N GLY A 644 5.54 5.23 -26.64
CA GLY A 644 5.41 6.51 -27.36
C GLY A 644 3.99 6.85 -27.81
N ARG A 645 3.07 5.87 -27.79
CA ARG A 645 1.65 6.03 -28.11
C ARG A 645 0.74 6.09 -26.86
N GLY A 646 1.34 6.09 -25.66
CA GLY A 646 0.60 6.26 -24.40
C GLY A 646 0.19 7.72 -24.18
N GLY A 647 -0.98 7.94 -23.60
CA GLY A 647 -1.55 9.29 -23.44
C GLY A 647 -2.38 9.77 -24.62
N PHE A 648 -2.79 8.86 -25.53
CA PHE A 648 -3.56 9.25 -26.70
C PHE A 648 -4.97 9.72 -26.32
N ASP A 649 -5.23 11.03 -26.47
CA ASP A 649 -6.55 11.64 -26.22
C ASP A 649 -7.45 11.52 -27.46
N ILE A 650 -8.39 10.58 -27.39
CA ILE A 650 -9.34 10.30 -28.48
C ILE A 650 -10.26 11.50 -28.73
N LYS A 651 -10.70 12.22 -27.69
CA LYS A 651 -11.64 13.35 -27.84
C LYS A 651 -10.96 14.48 -28.58
N GLN A 652 -9.77 14.85 -28.12
CA GLN A 652 -8.99 15.91 -28.73
C GLN A 652 -8.62 15.55 -30.18
N PHE A 653 -8.29 14.28 -30.45
CA PHE A 653 -8.01 13.83 -31.82
C PHE A 653 -9.23 13.98 -32.74
N VAL A 654 -10.40 13.48 -32.33
CA VAL A 654 -11.64 13.55 -33.12
C VAL A 654 -12.02 15.00 -33.43
N GLU A 655 -11.89 15.90 -32.46
CA GLU A 655 -12.19 17.32 -32.61
C GLU A 655 -11.24 18.01 -33.59
N VAL A 656 -9.92 17.85 -33.40
CA VAL A 656 -8.92 18.53 -34.24
C VAL A 656 -8.88 17.93 -35.65
N ALA A 657 -9.13 16.62 -35.78
CA ALA A 657 -9.19 15.94 -37.07
C ALA A 657 -10.51 16.14 -37.82
N GLY A 658 -11.49 16.84 -37.22
CA GLY A 658 -12.78 17.12 -37.83
C GLY A 658 -13.65 15.88 -38.08
N LEU A 659 -13.49 14.83 -37.27
CA LEU A 659 -14.20 13.56 -37.46
C LEU A 659 -15.63 13.64 -36.90
N ARG A 660 -16.59 13.04 -37.61
CA ARG A 660 -17.98 12.84 -37.15
C ARG A 660 -18.05 11.70 -36.12
N PRO A 661 -19.20 11.47 -35.44
CA PRO A 661 -19.37 10.30 -34.59
C PRO A 661 -19.05 8.98 -35.33
N PRO A 662 -18.53 7.96 -34.63
CA PRO A 662 -18.12 6.70 -35.25
C PRO A 662 -19.32 6.02 -35.92
N VAL A 663 -19.09 5.49 -37.11
CA VAL A 663 -20.09 4.77 -37.93
C VAL A 663 -20.30 3.36 -37.42
N ALA A 664 -19.27 2.79 -36.78
CA ALA A 664 -19.36 1.50 -36.09
C ALA A 664 -18.23 1.38 -35.05
N GLY A 665 -18.40 0.49 -34.08
CA GLY A 665 -17.34 0.17 -33.12
C GLY A 665 -17.53 -1.20 -32.49
N ASN A 666 -16.49 -1.72 -31.85
CA ASN A 666 -16.56 -2.95 -31.06
C ASN A 666 -15.57 -2.88 -29.91
N PHE A 667 -15.85 -3.57 -28.81
CA PHE A 667 -14.93 -3.67 -27.68
C PHE A 667 -14.90 -5.09 -27.15
N PHE A 668 -13.75 -5.50 -26.65
CA PHE A 668 -13.52 -6.85 -26.12
C PHE A 668 -12.39 -6.80 -25.10
N TYR A 669 -12.23 -7.90 -24.38
CA TYR A 669 -11.19 -8.06 -23.38
C TYR A 669 -10.11 -8.99 -23.88
N VAL A 670 -8.87 -8.72 -23.49
CA VAL A 670 -7.73 -9.61 -23.74
C VAL A 670 -7.12 -10.06 -22.43
N ASP A 671 -7.09 -11.37 -22.21
CA ASP A 671 -6.43 -12.01 -21.05
C ASP A 671 -5.00 -12.43 -21.41
N ASN A 672 -4.04 -12.10 -20.53
CA ASN A 672 -2.66 -12.56 -20.63
C ASN A 672 -2.36 -13.62 -19.56
N ASP A 673 -2.44 -14.89 -19.94
CA ASP A 673 -2.23 -16.05 -19.07
C ASP A 673 -0.75 -16.48 -18.91
N ALA A 674 0.22 -15.80 -19.54
CA ALA A 674 1.56 -16.34 -19.71
C ALA A 674 2.40 -16.41 -18.41
N ALA A 675 2.59 -17.63 -17.88
CA ALA A 675 3.83 -18.05 -17.23
C ALA A 675 4.76 -18.67 -18.28
N THR A 676 6.08 -18.56 -18.09
CA THR A 676 7.21 -19.22 -18.81
C THR A 676 7.83 -18.56 -20.06
N THR A 677 9.12 -18.22 -19.89
CA THR A 677 10.28 -18.39 -20.80
C THR A 677 10.01 -18.51 -22.29
N THR A 678 10.25 -17.41 -23.02
CA THR A 678 10.93 -17.46 -24.31
C THR A 678 11.66 -16.12 -24.52
N THR A 679 12.97 -16.23 -24.74
CA THR A 679 13.84 -15.16 -25.22
C THR A 679 13.28 -14.55 -26.50
N THR A 680 12.67 -13.37 -26.39
CA THR A 680 12.79 -12.19 -27.29
C THR A 680 11.75 -11.15 -26.89
N ALA A 681 12.15 -10.20 -26.04
CA ALA A 681 11.68 -8.81 -25.98
C ALA A 681 12.30 -8.16 -24.73
N SER A 682 13.56 -7.73 -24.89
CA SER A 682 14.20 -6.82 -23.94
C SER A 682 13.58 -5.43 -24.08
N GLY A 683 12.97 -4.93 -23.01
CA GLY A 683 12.48 -3.56 -22.91
C GLY A 683 11.91 -3.28 -21.53
N GLY A 684 12.77 -3.22 -20.51
CA GLY A 684 12.39 -2.62 -19.24
C GLY A 684 12.02 -1.16 -19.48
N LEU A 685 10.89 -0.74 -18.91
CA LEU A 685 10.42 0.64 -18.92
C LEU A 685 11.50 1.57 -18.34
N VAL A 686 12.17 2.30 -19.22
CA VAL A 686 12.98 3.47 -18.88
C VAL A 686 12.15 4.69 -19.29
N PRO A 687 11.79 5.60 -18.37
CA PRO A 687 11.05 6.79 -18.70
C PRO A 687 11.93 7.71 -19.53
N THR A 688 11.61 7.90 -20.81
CA THR A 688 12.07 9.07 -21.56
C THR A 688 11.12 10.21 -21.25
N THR A 689 11.64 11.17 -20.49
CA THR A 689 10.99 12.41 -20.07
C THR A 689 10.50 13.22 -21.28
N THR A 690 9.23 13.08 -21.64
CA THR A 690 8.50 14.09 -22.43
C THR A 690 6.98 13.90 -22.36
N TRP A 691 6.40 14.47 -21.28
CA TRP A 691 5.15 15.27 -21.22
C TRP A 691 3.77 14.60 -21.05
N PHE A 692 3.29 14.69 -19.79
CA PHE A 692 1.88 14.79 -19.36
C PHE A 692 1.37 16.24 -19.41
N ILE A 693 1.56 16.92 -20.54
CA ILE A 693 0.89 18.20 -20.80
C ILE A 693 0.14 18.01 -22.11
N SER A 694 -1.18 18.18 -22.07
CA SER A 694 -1.98 18.45 -23.27
C SER A 694 -1.34 19.65 -23.97
N ALA A 695 -0.49 19.38 -24.96
CA ALA A 695 0.01 20.43 -25.83
C ALA A 695 -1.24 20.98 -26.54
N PRO A 696 -1.58 22.28 -26.40
CA PRO A 696 -2.73 22.81 -27.10
C PRO A 696 -2.39 22.78 -28.60
N CYS A 697 -3.02 21.88 -29.35
CA CYS A 697 -3.14 22.02 -30.79
C CYS A 697 -3.81 23.39 -30.99
N ARG A 698 -3.06 24.42 -31.41
CA ARG A 698 -3.67 25.70 -31.78
C ARG A 698 -4.62 25.41 -32.94
N THR A 699 -5.92 25.55 -32.70
CA THR A 699 -6.92 25.51 -33.77
C THR A 699 -6.61 26.66 -34.71
N ALA A 700 -6.02 26.37 -35.87
CA ALA A 700 -6.10 27.30 -36.98
C ALA A 700 -7.59 27.44 -37.33
N GLU A 701 -8.06 28.66 -37.57
CA GLU A 701 -9.44 28.92 -37.97
C GLU A 701 -9.90 27.93 -39.04
N PRO A 702 -11.10 27.32 -38.91
CA PRO A 702 -11.61 26.43 -39.93
C PRO A 702 -11.65 27.20 -41.25
N LYS A 703 -10.89 26.73 -42.26
CA LYS A 703 -11.06 27.22 -43.63
C LYS A 703 -12.53 27.04 -43.98
N SER A 704 -13.18 28.16 -44.29
CA SER A 704 -14.59 28.27 -44.59
C SER A 704 -15.05 27.25 -45.63
N THR A 705 -15.50 26.08 -45.21
CA THR A 705 -16.53 25.35 -45.95
C THR A 705 -17.83 26.06 -45.61
N GLY A 706 -18.36 26.84 -46.56
CA GLY A 706 -19.53 27.70 -46.36
C GLY A 706 -20.76 26.93 -45.87
N PHE A 707 -20.90 26.84 -44.55
CA PHE A 707 -22.07 26.27 -43.90
C PHE A 707 -22.48 27.19 -42.74
N SER A 708 -23.62 27.87 -42.91
CA SER A 708 -24.27 28.58 -41.82
C SER A 708 -24.79 27.56 -40.80
N PRO A 709 -24.63 27.80 -39.49
CA PRO A 709 -25.30 26.98 -38.49
C PRO A 709 -26.80 27.29 -38.56
N MET A 710 -27.62 26.33 -38.99
CA MET A 710 -29.05 26.41 -38.71
C MET A 710 -29.23 26.27 -37.20
N GLY A 711 -29.88 27.28 -36.60
CA GLY A 711 -30.13 27.39 -35.19
C GLY A 711 -30.94 26.20 -34.64
N GLY A 712 -30.35 25.55 -33.65
CA GLY A 712 -31.01 24.61 -32.77
C GLY A 712 -30.17 24.51 -31.50
N THR A 713 -30.56 25.24 -30.47
CA THR A 713 -30.01 25.08 -29.11
C THR A 713 -30.31 23.67 -28.64
N TYR A 714 -29.30 22.80 -28.68
CA TYR A 714 -29.28 21.57 -27.91
C TYR A 714 -28.27 21.75 -26.78
N GLU A 715 -28.76 22.04 -25.59
CA GLU A 715 -28.04 21.77 -24.35
C GLU A 715 -27.77 20.27 -24.32
N VAL A 716 -26.51 19.88 -24.51
CA VAL A 716 -26.05 18.52 -24.24
C VAL A 716 -25.66 18.48 -22.78
N ASP A 717 -26.45 17.75 -21.99
CA ASP A 717 -26.16 17.43 -20.59
C ASP A 717 -24.70 16.98 -20.41
N GLN A 718 -23.98 17.67 -19.52
CA GLN A 718 -22.56 17.47 -19.21
C GLN A 718 -22.20 16.10 -18.59
N GLN A 719 -23.07 15.08 -18.68
CA GLN A 719 -22.90 13.78 -18.03
C GLN A 719 -22.76 12.57 -18.98
N GLN A 720 -22.80 12.73 -20.31
CA GLN A 720 -22.97 11.56 -21.20
C GLN A 720 -21.85 11.20 -22.19
N VAL A 721 -20.68 11.83 -22.14
CA VAL A 721 -19.52 11.32 -22.90
C VAL A 721 -18.27 11.38 -22.04
N VAL A 722 -18.16 10.45 -21.10
CA VAL A 722 -16.87 10.02 -20.56
C VAL A 722 -16.31 9.05 -21.61
N ILE A 723 -15.23 9.47 -22.31
CA ILE A 723 -14.28 8.53 -22.91
C ILE A 723 -13.28 8.26 -21.80
#